data_AF-A0A5J4UMP0-F1
#
_entry.id   AF-A0A5J4UMP0-F1
#
_cell.length_a   1.000
_cell.length_b   1.000
_cell.length_c   1.000
_cell.angle_alpha   90.00
_cell.angle_beta   90.00
_cell.angle_gamma   90.00
#
_symmetry.space_group_name_H-M   'P 1'
#
loop_
_entity.id
_entity.type
_entity.pdbx_description
1 polymer ?
#
loop_
_entity_poly.entity_id
_entity_poly.type
_entity_poly.pdbx_seq_one_letter_code
_entity_poly.pdbx_strand_id
1 'polypeptide(L)'
;FLFCTIILKLLLIPSGTQMWTFLHMVHLPVSILIPLIFVFIDFGVTTFVAVGVIVLIMIPQVYFSTRMSAAIKRYLGSNDIRNKITNETIQGMRVVKFSGLESVFIDRIQKTRLPQCWDSFWYTFFVQIVAVFTRSMERDLNAAIIPTYVYANDIPQSEFTVRIMPNLGFIRQMTRETRLIPQYIQAALMILVGLQRIEEFLLLPELKREVHQIPDDAENVALTIEKGYFAWGDPIEIPMTVAEREKMKKEMDKRRKQQKIEQYRKKDNGDKNAELNGLLFDGQKHDNEGQQLTKMPHTVFSQQIQASQEPSDTPTPSISVTPSPSPTIETPFNEQIKEQQKNKKLHLHNINLQLPKGSLTMIIGAVGSGKSSLGSAIIGDIERQSGEVKYDGQIAYCPQTPWINNNTVQGNITFGSVYDEEKYNEVIHVCALEPDFQILPAGDMTAIGEKGVNLSGGQKARIQLARAVYSDRDIYILDDPLSAVDAHVGRFLFDECIDGRLKGKTRLLMTNQLQFLEKANNVILLKSGRIIAQGTYAELNAQGIDLSKYIIKNMKKKKKEEDINIDEENKIINELENQIIQEGDEQVLQQQQQSNEERKDLKDASAIQAGKQIHTEEEFETQSVPWSQYWGFFCTVIPSFGRPLYALLIVVLEIFQVGQNWWLGIIGSNTIIPQVSYGWKIGIYALAILILVLLLLIHAIVAAFGQKRSNWIIHNRLLDTIMKSPSSFFDTTPMGRILNRLTGDLTMVDLNLYTLFSGVLMMIMG
;
A
#
# COMPACT_ATOMS: atom_id res chain seq x y z
N PHE A 1 5.48 0.43 39.60
CA PHE A 1 6.44 -0.27 38.72
C PHE A 1 5.98 -0.27 37.26
N LEU A 2 4.93 -1.02 36.89
CA LEU A 2 4.43 -1.14 35.50
C LEU A 2 4.30 0.20 34.74
N PHE A 3 3.77 1.24 35.40
CA PHE A 3 3.65 2.59 34.85
C PHE A 3 5.00 3.19 34.42
N CYS A 4 6.07 3.02 35.22
CA CYS A 4 7.42 3.43 34.86
C CYS A 4 7.99 2.58 33.73
N THR A 5 7.69 1.28 33.69
CA THR A 5 8.12 0.38 32.60
C THR A 5 7.49 0.77 31.25
N ILE A 6 6.24 1.24 31.27
CA ILE A 6 5.55 1.78 30.09
C ILE A 6 6.19 3.11 29.66
N ILE A 7 6.44 4.04 30.59
CA ILE A 7 7.13 5.31 30.31
C ILE A 7 8.53 5.08 29.73
N LEU A 8 9.31 4.15 30.29
CA LEU A 8 10.67 3.84 29.83
C LEU A 8 10.69 3.20 28.43
N LYS A 9 9.66 2.41 28.07
CA LYS A 9 9.49 1.89 26.70
C LYS A 9 9.01 2.96 25.71
N LEU A 10 8.19 3.93 26.14
CA LEU A 10 7.75 5.05 25.31
C LEU A 10 8.86 6.09 25.05
N LEU A 11 9.79 6.27 26.00
CA LEU A 11 10.97 7.13 25.86
C LEU A 11 11.92 6.74 24.70
N LEU A 12 11.77 5.53 24.14
CA LEU A 12 12.59 5.02 23.03
C LEU A 12 12.00 5.32 21.64
N ILE A 13 10.84 5.99 21.54
CA ILE A 13 10.17 6.24 20.25
C ILE A 13 10.59 7.60 19.67
N PRO A 14 11.25 7.65 18.49
CA PRO A 14 11.82 8.89 17.94
C PRO A 14 10.79 9.78 17.23
N SER A 15 9.76 10.24 17.95
CA SER A 15 8.82 11.26 17.45
C SER A 15 8.44 12.27 18.54
N GLY A 16 9.16 13.40 18.57
CA GLY A 16 9.07 14.39 19.66
C GLY A 16 7.67 14.96 19.91
N THR A 17 6.82 15.03 18.88
CA THR A 17 5.43 15.49 18.99
C THR A 17 4.53 14.53 19.77
N GLN A 18 4.70 13.21 19.63
CA GLN A 18 3.87 12.24 20.36
C GLN A 18 4.34 12.04 21.82
N MET A 19 5.63 12.18 22.10
CA MET A 19 6.11 12.14 23.49
C MET A 19 5.59 13.32 24.32
N TRP A 20 5.54 14.53 23.72
CA TRP A 20 4.91 15.71 24.34
C TRP A 20 3.42 15.51 24.62
N THR A 21 2.73 14.79 23.73
CA THR A 21 1.29 14.47 23.87
C THR A 21 1.00 13.68 25.15
N PHE A 22 1.79 12.65 25.47
CA PHE A 22 1.61 11.87 26.70
C PHE A 22 1.91 12.69 27.97
N LEU A 23 2.98 13.49 27.96
CA LEU A 23 3.35 14.32 29.09
C LEU A 23 2.29 15.40 29.39
N HIS A 24 1.67 15.95 28.35
CA HIS A 24 0.48 16.80 28.48
C HIS A 24 -0.72 16.08 29.12
N MET A 25 -1.00 14.81 28.79
CA MET A 25 -2.14 14.09 29.40
C MET A 25 -2.00 13.96 30.93
N VAL A 26 -0.78 13.92 31.46
CA VAL A 26 -0.51 13.95 32.92
C VAL A 26 -0.69 15.37 33.51
N HIS A 27 -0.30 16.40 32.77
CA HIS A 27 -0.39 17.81 33.18
C HIS A 27 -1.80 18.42 33.06
N LEU A 28 -2.63 17.88 32.17
CA LEU A 28 -3.94 18.43 31.80
C LEU A 28 -4.95 18.51 32.96
N PRO A 29 -5.10 17.50 33.85
CA PRO A 29 -5.99 17.61 35.01
C PRO A 29 -5.60 18.77 35.93
N VAL A 30 -4.30 18.95 36.21
CA VAL A 30 -3.78 20.06 37.02
C VAL A 30 -4.07 21.41 36.35
N SER A 31 -3.89 21.47 35.03
CA SER A 31 -4.08 22.68 34.22
C SER A 31 -5.53 23.12 34.09
N ILE A 32 -6.49 22.21 34.28
CA ILE A 32 -7.93 22.50 34.31
C ILE A 32 -8.38 22.83 35.75
N LEU A 33 -7.92 22.06 36.74
CA LEU A 33 -8.33 22.21 38.14
C LEU A 33 -7.85 23.53 38.77
N ILE A 34 -6.62 23.97 38.52
CA ILE A 34 -6.10 25.20 39.15
C ILE A 34 -6.88 26.45 38.71
N PRO A 35 -7.10 26.73 37.40
CA PRO A 35 -7.94 27.85 36.98
C PRO A 35 -9.40 27.71 37.43
N LEU A 36 -9.94 26.49 37.48
CA LEU A 36 -11.30 26.23 37.96
C LEU A 36 -11.46 26.60 39.45
N ILE A 37 -10.43 26.37 40.28
CA ILE A 37 -10.42 26.78 41.69
C ILE A 37 -10.42 28.32 41.81
N PHE A 38 -9.63 29.04 41.01
CA PHE A 38 -9.64 30.50 41.03
C PHE A 38 -11.00 31.08 40.59
N VAL A 39 -11.59 30.57 39.50
CA VAL A 39 -12.94 30.97 39.08
C VAL A 39 -13.98 30.62 40.17
N PHE A 40 -13.84 29.50 40.86
CA PHE A 40 -14.74 29.14 41.97
C PHE A 40 -14.61 30.08 43.19
N ILE A 41 -13.43 30.61 43.47
CA ILE A 41 -13.23 31.60 44.55
C ILE A 41 -13.93 32.92 44.23
N ASP A 42 -13.80 33.43 42.99
CA ASP A 42 -14.31 34.75 42.60
C ASP A 42 -15.78 34.75 42.14
N PHE A 43 -16.23 33.70 41.44
CA PHE A 43 -17.59 33.56 40.91
C PHE A 43 -18.48 32.62 41.75
N GLY A 44 -17.92 31.87 42.70
CA GLY A 44 -18.68 31.01 43.60
C GLY A 44 -19.51 29.95 42.86
N VAL A 45 -20.77 29.79 43.28
CA VAL A 45 -21.70 28.77 42.79
C VAL A 45 -21.98 28.88 41.28
N THR A 46 -21.88 30.06 40.67
CA THR A 46 -22.14 30.21 39.22
C THR A 46 -21.08 29.51 38.36
N THR A 47 -19.93 29.17 38.95
CA THR A 47 -18.90 28.31 38.32
C THR A 47 -19.42 26.92 37.95
N PHE A 48 -20.46 26.40 38.63
CA PHE A 48 -21.07 25.13 38.21
C PHE A 48 -21.81 25.24 36.86
N VAL A 49 -22.27 26.42 36.47
CA VAL A 49 -22.78 26.66 35.10
C VAL A 49 -21.65 26.60 34.08
N ALA A 50 -20.45 27.08 34.42
CA ALA A 50 -19.27 26.93 33.58
C ALA A 50 -18.97 25.45 33.30
N VAL A 51 -18.90 24.63 34.36
CA VAL A 51 -18.64 23.18 34.26
C VAL A 51 -19.76 22.48 33.47
N GLY A 52 -21.02 22.80 33.74
CA GLY A 52 -22.17 22.23 33.02
C GLY A 52 -22.15 22.52 31.52
N VAL A 53 -21.81 23.76 31.12
CA VAL A 53 -21.70 24.15 29.71
C VAL A 53 -20.51 23.48 29.03
N ILE A 54 -19.35 23.36 29.70
CA ILE A 54 -18.20 22.61 29.17
C ILE A 54 -18.58 21.15 28.90
N VAL A 55 -19.21 20.47 29.86
CA VAL A 55 -19.67 19.08 29.69
C VAL A 55 -20.69 18.97 28.55
N LEU A 56 -21.63 19.91 28.45
CA LEU A 56 -22.64 19.94 27.39
C LEU A 56 -22.03 20.14 25.99
N ILE A 57 -20.94 20.92 25.87
CA ILE A 57 -20.19 21.12 24.62
C ILE A 57 -19.30 19.90 24.29
N MET A 58 -18.72 19.25 25.31
CA MET A 58 -17.87 18.07 25.12
C MET A 58 -18.63 16.85 24.58
N ILE A 59 -19.90 16.66 24.95
CA ILE A 59 -20.74 15.54 24.47
C ILE A 59 -20.83 15.49 22.92
N PRO A 60 -21.29 16.53 22.20
CA PRO A 60 -21.30 16.53 20.75
C PRO A 60 -19.89 16.56 20.15
N GLN A 61 -18.93 17.26 20.78
CA GLN A 61 -17.54 17.31 20.30
C GLN A 61 -16.89 15.90 20.27
N VAL A 62 -17.07 15.10 21.32
CA VAL A 62 -16.62 13.70 21.37
C VAL A 62 -17.39 12.83 20.37
N TYR A 63 -18.72 12.98 20.27
CA TYR A 63 -19.52 12.27 19.26
C TYR A 63 -18.99 12.51 17.84
N PHE A 64 -18.78 13.77 17.44
CA PHE A 64 -18.23 14.09 16.13
C PHE A 64 -16.76 13.63 15.97
N SER A 65 -15.96 13.61 17.03
CA SER A 65 -14.62 13.02 17.01
C SER A 65 -14.63 11.51 16.74
N THR A 66 -15.60 10.75 17.30
CA THR A 66 -15.77 9.33 16.93
C THR A 66 -16.22 9.15 15.47
N ARG A 67 -17.04 10.06 14.93
CA ARG A 67 -17.46 10.04 13.52
C ARG A 67 -16.33 10.41 12.56
N MET A 68 -15.50 11.40 12.90
CA MET A 68 -14.23 11.69 12.23
C MET A 68 -13.31 10.45 12.22
N SER A 69 -13.19 9.77 13.36
CA SER A 69 -12.40 8.54 13.52
C SER A 69 -12.95 7.34 12.74
N ALA A 70 -14.26 7.31 12.44
CA ALA A 70 -14.86 6.34 11.53
C ALA A 70 -14.65 6.72 10.05
N ALA A 71 -14.69 8.01 9.72
CA ALA A 71 -14.46 8.51 8.36
C ALA A 71 -13.00 8.29 7.89
N ILE A 72 -12.01 8.55 8.74
CA ILE A 72 -10.60 8.28 8.39
C ILE A 72 -10.33 6.77 8.18
N LYS A 73 -10.96 5.88 8.98
CA LYS A 73 -10.86 4.42 8.77
C LYS A 73 -11.47 3.97 7.44
N ARG A 74 -12.57 4.58 6.99
CA ARG A 74 -13.13 4.36 5.65
C ARG A 74 -12.19 4.86 4.54
N TYR A 75 -11.71 6.10 4.68
CA TYR A 75 -10.75 6.70 3.74
C TYR A 75 -9.51 5.80 3.55
N LEU A 76 -8.95 5.25 4.63
CA LEU A 76 -7.78 4.36 4.55
C LEU A 76 -8.09 3.10 3.73
N GLY A 77 -9.19 2.40 4.01
CA GLY A 77 -9.59 1.22 3.21
C GLY A 77 -9.84 1.54 1.73
N SER A 78 -10.37 2.72 1.42
CA SER A 78 -10.49 3.20 0.03
C SER A 78 -9.13 3.57 -0.59
N ASN A 79 -8.21 4.12 0.19
CA ASN A 79 -6.85 4.45 -0.24
C ASN A 79 -6.06 3.18 -0.55
N ASP A 80 -6.14 2.13 0.28
CA ASP A 80 -5.42 0.87 0.08
C ASP A 80 -5.83 0.16 -1.23
N ILE A 81 -7.13 0.15 -1.54
CA ILE A 81 -7.67 -0.36 -2.80
C ILE A 81 -7.12 0.43 -4.00
N ARG A 82 -7.11 1.78 -3.91
CA ARG A 82 -6.54 2.64 -4.96
C ARG A 82 -5.04 2.40 -5.10
N ASN A 83 -4.29 2.45 -4.00
CA ASN A 83 -2.84 2.27 -3.95
C ASN A 83 -2.42 0.94 -4.60
N LYS A 84 -3.15 -0.16 -4.33
CA LYS A 84 -2.94 -1.45 -5.00
C LYS A 84 -3.12 -1.35 -6.52
N ILE A 85 -4.24 -0.80 -7.01
CA ILE A 85 -4.53 -0.69 -8.44
C ILE A 85 -3.54 0.26 -9.15
N THR A 86 -3.17 1.36 -8.50
CA THR A 86 -2.11 2.26 -8.97
C THR A 86 -0.78 1.52 -9.06
N ASN A 87 -0.40 0.73 -8.04
CA ASN A 87 0.84 -0.05 -8.05
C ASN A 87 0.85 -1.11 -9.17
N GLU A 88 -0.24 -1.86 -9.35
CA GLU A 88 -0.44 -2.79 -10.50
C GLU A 88 -0.25 -2.08 -11.84
N THR A 89 -0.82 -0.89 -12.00
CA THR A 89 -0.77 -0.09 -13.25
C THR A 89 0.64 0.45 -13.51
N ILE A 90 1.26 1.02 -12.48
CA ILE A 90 2.57 1.69 -12.56
C ILE A 90 3.69 0.67 -12.77
N GLN A 91 3.64 -0.51 -12.12
CA GLN A 91 4.58 -1.61 -12.42
C GLN A 91 4.39 -2.18 -13.84
N GLY A 92 3.16 -2.16 -14.37
CA GLY A 92 2.84 -2.63 -15.73
C GLY A 92 3.06 -1.61 -16.84
N MET A 93 3.60 -0.41 -16.56
CA MET A 93 3.50 0.77 -17.44
C MET A 93 3.91 0.52 -18.89
N ARG A 94 5.06 -0.14 -19.14
CA ARG A 94 5.52 -0.43 -20.51
C ARG A 94 4.50 -1.23 -21.31
N VAL A 95 3.83 -2.21 -20.70
CA VAL A 95 2.76 -3.01 -21.33
C VAL A 95 1.52 -2.15 -21.58
N VAL A 96 1.11 -1.34 -20.58
CA VAL A 96 -0.05 -0.43 -20.71
C VAL A 96 0.12 0.52 -21.90
N LYS A 97 1.33 1.08 -22.07
CA LYS A 97 1.68 1.97 -23.20
C LYS A 97 1.75 1.25 -24.54
N PHE A 98 2.47 0.13 -24.63
CA PHE A 98 2.59 -0.61 -25.89
C PHE A 98 1.26 -1.23 -26.36
N SER A 99 0.28 -1.42 -25.47
CA SER A 99 -1.08 -1.81 -25.83
C SER A 99 -2.04 -0.62 -26.06
N GLY A 100 -1.62 0.63 -25.87
CA GLY A 100 -2.47 1.83 -26.00
C GLY A 100 -3.63 1.89 -24.99
N LEU A 101 -3.47 1.27 -23.82
CA LEU A 101 -4.53 1.08 -22.83
C LEU A 101 -4.57 2.17 -21.74
N GLU A 102 -3.80 3.26 -21.86
CA GLU A 102 -3.71 4.29 -20.82
C GLU A 102 -5.09 4.81 -20.38
N SER A 103 -6.01 5.05 -21.32
CA SER A 103 -7.37 5.53 -21.04
C SER A 103 -8.18 4.57 -20.16
N VAL A 104 -8.06 3.27 -20.39
CA VAL A 104 -8.75 2.21 -19.62
C VAL A 104 -8.20 2.13 -18.20
N PHE A 105 -6.89 2.24 -18.03
CA PHE A 105 -6.25 2.24 -16.71
C PHE A 105 -6.49 3.55 -15.94
N ILE A 106 -6.55 4.71 -16.63
CA ILE A 106 -6.96 5.99 -16.04
C ILE A 106 -8.38 5.89 -15.47
N ASP A 107 -9.34 5.39 -16.24
CA ASP A 107 -10.73 5.18 -15.78
C ASP A 107 -10.81 4.18 -14.61
N ARG A 108 -10.05 3.07 -14.66
CA ARG A 108 -9.95 2.10 -13.55
C ARG A 108 -9.46 2.75 -12.23
N ILE A 109 -8.51 3.68 -12.30
CA ILE A 109 -8.01 4.43 -11.13
C ILE A 109 -9.00 5.52 -10.70
N GLN A 110 -9.58 6.28 -11.64
CA GLN A 110 -10.56 7.34 -11.33
C GLN A 110 -11.84 6.77 -10.66
N LYS A 111 -12.27 5.56 -11.05
CA LYS A 111 -13.39 4.85 -10.43
C LYS A 111 -13.16 4.51 -8.96
N THR A 112 -11.92 4.27 -8.52
CA THR A 112 -11.61 4.06 -7.09
C THR A 112 -11.27 5.36 -6.36
N ARG A 113 -10.86 6.40 -7.07
CA ARG A 113 -10.71 7.77 -6.52
C ARG A 113 -12.03 8.38 -6.08
N LEU A 114 -13.14 8.15 -6.78
CA LEU A 114 -14.42 8.80 -6.48
C LEU A 114 -14.97 8.47 -5.06
N PRO A 115 -15.00 7.20 -4.60
CA PRO A 115 -15.31 6.88 -3.20
C PRO A 115 -14.36 7.56 -2.20
N GLN A 116 -13.06 7.51 -2.45
CA GLN A 116 -12.04 8.11 -1.58
C GLN A 116 -12.24 9.63 -1.39
N CYS A 117 -12.58 10.35 -2.46
CA CYS A 117 -12.91 11.78 -2.37
C CYS A 117 -14.19 12.05 -1.54
N TRP A 118 -15.14 11.12 -1.50
CA TRP A 118 -16.31 11.21 -0.60
C TRP A 118 -15.98 10.85 0.85
N ASP A 119 -15.11 9.88 1.11
CA ASP A 119 -14.65 9.59 2.47
C ASP A 119 -13.80 10.74 3.03
N SER A 120 -12.95 11.34 2.20
CA SER A 120 -12.21 12.58 2.50
C SER A 120 -13.17 13.75 2.80
N PHE A 121 -14.24 13.94 2.02
CA PHE A 121 -15.29 14.93 2.32
C PHE A 121 -15.88 14.74 3.74
N TRP A 122 -16.26 13.52 4.11
CA TRP A 122 -16.83 13.25 5.44
C TRP A 122 -15.81 13.44 6.55
N TYR A 123 -14.55 13.06 6.33
CA TYR A 123 -13.46 13.32 7.26
C TYR A 123 -13.27 14.82 7.48
N THR A 124 -13.08 15.62 6.42
CA THR A 124 -12.92 17.08 6.51
C THR A 124 -14.15 17.74 7.13
N PHE A 125 -15.37 17.30 6.81
CA PHE A 125 -16.58 17.80 7.44
C PHE A 125 -16.57 17.59 8.96
N PHE A 126 -16.30 16.37 9.45
CA PHE A 126 -16.25 16.12 10.90
C PHE A 126 -15.06 16.81 11.59
N VAL A 127 -13.89 16.91 10.93
CA VAL A 127 -12.76 17.74 11.41
C VAL A 127 -13.21 19.18 11.63
N GLN A 128 -13.91 19.78 10.66
CA GLN A 128 -14.35 21.17 10.75
C GLN A 128 -15.49 21.35 11.76
N ILE A 129 -16.44 20.41 11.89
CA ILE A 129 -17.46 20.45 12.96
C ILE A 129 -16.82 20.38 14.35
N VAL A 130 -15.83 19.50 14.56
CA VAL A 130 -15.04 19.49 15.82
C VAL A 130 -14.29 20.81 15.98
N ALA A 131 -13.76 21.40 14.91
CA ALA A 131 -13.12 22.72 14.96
C ALA A 131 -14.10 23.86 15.27
N VAL A 132 -15.39 23.80 14.90
CA VAL A 132 -16.40 24.79 15.30
C VAL A 132 -16.51 24.83 16.82
N PHE A 133 -16.87 23.70 17.47
CA PHE A 133 -16.96 23.62 18.93
C PHE A 133 -15.66 24.05 19.60
N THR A 134 -14.51 23.59 19.09
CA THR A 134 -13.20 23.98 19.62
C THR A 134 -12.96 25.49 19.52
N ARG A 135 -13.30 26.16 18.42
CA ARG A 135 -13.13 27.62 18.23
C ARG A 135 -14.18 28.45 18.98
N SER A 136 -15.39 27.93 19.21
CA SER A 136 -16.49 28.65 19.86
C SER A 136 -16.47 28.54 21.39
N MET A 137 -16.04 27.41 21.96
CA MET A 137 -16.22 27.04 23.38
C MET A 137 -15.92 28.15 24.41
N GLU A 138 -14.90 28.98 24.22
CA GLU A 138 -14.54 30.11 25.09
C GLU A 138 -15.64 31.19 25.16
N ARG A 139 -16.26 31.44 24.01
CA ARG A 139 -17.31 32.45 23.80
C ARG A 139 -18.67 31.90 24.24
N ASP A 140 -18.97 30.66 23.89
CA ASP A 140 -20.17 29.95 24.35
C ASP A 140 -20.22 29.89 25.89
N LEU A 141 -19.07 29.63 26.52
CA LEU A 141 -18.88 29.59 27.96
C LEU A 141 -19.04 30.99 28.59
N ASN A 142 -18.43 32.03 28.02
CA ASN A 142 -18.64 33.41 28.47
C ASN A 142 -20.10 33.86 28.34
N ALA A 143 -20.79 33.48 27.27
CA ALA A 143 -22.20 33.78 27.04
C ALA A 143 -23.15 33.12 28.07
N ALA A 144 -22.71 32.06 28.75
CA ALA A 144 -23.46 31.43 29.83
C ALA A 144 -23.08 31.98 31.22
N ILE A 145 -21.77 32.09 31.52
CA ILE A 145 -21.30 32.52 32.84
C ILE A 145 -21.64 33.98 33.12
N ILE A 146 -21.37 34.88 32.17
CA ILE A 146 -21.45 36.33 32.39
C ILE A 146 -22.88 36.76 32.76
N PRO A 147 -23.95 36.40 32.01
CA PRO A 147 -25.30 36.76 32.42
C PRO A 147 -25.67 36.15 33.77
N THR A 148 -25.36 34.87 34.01
CA THR A 148 -25.70 34.22 35.28
C THR A 148 -25.02 34.88 36.47
N TYR A 149 -23.72 35.20 36.40
CA TYR A 149 -23.02 35.87 37.50
C TYR A 149 -23.53 37.30 37.73
N VAL A 150 -23.80 38.05 36.66
CA VAL A 150 -24.34 39.42 36.74
C VAL A 150 -25.73 39.43 37.37
N TYR A 151 -26.65 38.57 36.92
CA TYR A 151 -28.04 38.53 37.41
C TYR A 151 -28.20 37.80 38.76
N ALA A 152 -27.31 36.89 39.14
CA ALA A 152 -27.39 36.19 40.42
C ALA A 152 -26.80 36.98 41.61
N ASN A 153 -26.04 38.05 41.34
CA ASN A 153 -25.37 38.86 42.36
C ASN A 153 -25.63 40.38 42.18
N ASP A 154 -26.59 40.75 41.32
CA ASP A 154 -26.97 42.15 40.97
C ASP A 154 -25.77 43.08 40.70
N ILE A 155 -24.75 42.59 39.99
CA ILE A 155 -23.47 43.28 39.80
C ILE A 155 -23.67 44.58 38.99
N PRO A 156 -23.39 45.77 39.55
CA PRO A 156 -23.53 47.03 38.83
C PRO A 156 -22.52 47.12 37.69
N GLN A 157 -22.91 47.74 36.57
CA GLN A 157 -22.12 47.77 35.34
C GLN A 157 -20.70 48.33 35.52
N SER A 158 -20.49 49.24 36.48
CA SER A 158 -19.18 49.79 36.86
C SER A 158 -18.20 48.76 37.46
N GLU A 159 -18.70 47.68 38.08
CA GLU A 159 -17.88 46.65 38.70
C GLU A 159 -17.56 45.47 37.77
N PHE A 160 -18.23 45.39 36.61
CA PHE A 160 -18.01 44.37 35.57
C PHE A 160 -16.51 44.22 35.22
N THR A 161 -15.85 45.35 34.93
CA THR A 161 -14.45 45.42 34.54
C THR A 161 -13.50 44.94 35.64
N VAL A 162 -13.88 45.11 36.91
CA VAL A 162 -13.04 44.74 38.07
C VAL A 162 -13.24 43.27 38.45
N ARG A 163 -14.48 42.78 38.49
CA ARG A 163 -14.80 41.41 38.96
C ARG A 163 -14.70 40.36 37.84
N ILE A 164 -15.18 40.68 36.64
CA ILE A 164 -15.41 39.68 35.59
C ILE A 164 -14.20 39.55 34.66
N MET A 165 -13.58 40.66 34.24
CA MET A 165 -12.49 40.60 33.24
C MET A 165 -11.24 39.81 33.69
N PRO A 166 -10.75 39.87 34.94
CA PRO A 166 -9.61 39.05 35.37
C PRO A 166 -9.91 37.55 35.23
N ASN A 167 -11.13 37.13 35.59
CA ASN A 167 -11.58 35.74 35.55
C ASN A 167 -11.72 35.18 34.14
N LEU A 168 -11.92 36.03 33.12
CA LEU A 168 -11.85 35.60 31.72
C LEU A 168 -10.47 34.99 31.37
N GLY A 169 -9.39 35.42 32.03
CA GLY A 169 -8.06 34.83 31.86
C GLY A 169 -8.01 33.36 32.28
N PHE A 170 -8.53 33.05 33.46
CA PHE A 170 -8.63 31.67 33.97
C PHE A 170 -9.59 30.81 33.13
N ILE A 171 -10.73 31.37 32.71
CA ILE A 171 -11.69 30.70 31.80
C ILE A 171 -11.02 30.37 30.46
N ARG A 172 -10.28 31.30 29.87
CA ARG A 172 -9.53 31.11 28.62
C ARG A 172 -8.43 30.05 28.77
N GLN A 173 -7.71 30.04 29.89
CA GLN A 173 -6.70 29.02 30.19
C GLN A 173 -7.33 27.62 30.30
N MET A 174 -8.36 27.45 31.13
CA MET A 174 -9.10 26.19 31.27
C MET A 174 -9.64 25.71 29.91
N THR A 175 -10.23 26.62 29.13
CA THR A 175 -10.76 26.31 27.79
C THR A 175 -9.67 25.81 26.84
N ARG A 176 -8.47 26.41 26.87
CA ARG A 176 -7.34 26.01 26.01
C ARG A 176 -6.95 24.55 26.19
N GLU A 177 -6.90 24.06 27.43
CA GLU A 177 -6.53 22.67 27.71
C GLU A 177 -7.65 21.70 27.33
N THR A 178 -8.91 22.04 27.64
CA THR A 178 -10.08 21.24 27.25
C THR A 178 -10.21 21.06 25.73
N ARG A 179 -9.80 22.06 24.93
CA ARG A 179 -9.73 21.97 23.45
C ARG A 179 -8.86 20.81 22.95
N LEU A 180 -7.89 20.34 23.73
CA LEU A 180 -6.91 19.31 23.33
C LEU A 180 -7.36 17.87 23.68
N ILE A 181 -8.28 17.71 24.63
CA ILE A 181 -8.76 16.39 25.10
C ILE A 181 -9.22 15.46 23.96
N PRO A 182 -10.03 15.91 22.95
CA PRO A 182 -10.48 15.03 21.88
C PRO A 182 -9.34 14.54 20.98
N GLN A 183 -8.27 15.34 20.81
CA GLN A 183 -7.09 14.98 20.03
C GLN A 183 -6.25 13.94 20.78
N TYR A 184 -6.10 14.08 22.10
CA TYR A 184 -5.39 13.11 22.94
C TYR A 184 -6.10 11.76 23.00
N ILE A 185 -7.43 11.75 23.12
CA ILE A 185 -8.24 10.52 23.03
C ILE A 185 -8.07 9.87 21.64
N GLN A 186 -8.10 10.65 20.57
CA GLN A 186 -7.89 10.15 19.21
C GLN A 186 -6.49 9.56 19.02
N ALA A 187 -5.45 10.24 19.51
CA ALA A 187 -4.06 9.76 19.43
C ALA A 187 -3.87 8.43 20.16
N ALA A 188 -4.38 8.31 21.40
CA ALA A 188 -4.35 7.07 22.16
C ALA A 188 -5.05 5.91 21.40
N LEU A 189 -6.22 6.17 20.79
CA LEU A 189 -6.93 5.18 19.98
C LEU A 189 -6.18 4.78 18.70
N MET A 190 -5.39 5.68 18.09
CA MET A 190 -4.52 5.32 16.96
C MET A 190 -3.34 4.47 17.41
N ILE A 191 -2.68 4.84 18.51
CA ILE A 191 -1.52 4.11 19.07
C ILE A 191 -1.92 2.67 19.42
N LEU A 192 -3.07 2.46 20.08
CA LEU A 192 -3.56 1.12 20.43
C LEU A 192 -3.79 0.23 19.20
N VAL A 193 -4.41 0.77 18.14
CA VAL A 193 -4.63 0.02 16.89
C VAL A 193 -3.32 -0.21 16.12
N GLY A 194 -2.38 0.73 16.18
CA GLY A 194 -1.04 0.59 15.58
C GLY A 194 -0.24 -0.53 16.26
N LEU A 195 -0.22 -0.55 17.60
CA LEU A 195 0.42 -1.60 18.39
C LEU A 195 -0.20 -2.98 18.09
N GLN A 196 -1.53 -3.09 18.05
CA GLN A 196 -2.21 -4.34 17.68
C GLN A 196 -1.80 -4.85 16.30
N ARG A 197 -1.70 -3.97 15.29
CA ARG A 197 -1.29 -4.37 13.93
C ARG A 197 0.19 -4.79 13.86
N ILE A 198 1.05 -4.19 14.67
CA ILE A 198 2.47 -4.58 14.78
C ILE A 198 2.58 -5.94 15.50
N GLU A 199 1.83 -6.14 16.57
CA GLU A 199 1.74 -7.40 17.32
C GLU A 199 1.19 -8.54 16.43
N GLU A 200 0.06 -8.34 15.77
CA GLU A 200 -0.52 -9.33 14.84
C GLU A 200 0.43 -9.66 13.66
N PHE A 201 1.25 -8.70 13.21
CA PHE A 201 2.26 -8.94 12.15
C PHE A 201 3.48 -9.71 12.67
N LEU A 202 3.99 -9.39 13.87
CA LEU A 202 5.11 -10.09 14.50
C LEU A 202 4.72 -11.50 15.01
N LEU A 203 3.43 -11.82 15.09
CA LEU A 203 2.90 -13.15 15.41
C LEU A 203 2.52 -13.98 14.17
N LEU A 204 2.88 -13.53 12.96
CA LEU A 204 2.70 -14.33 11.74
C LEU A 204 3.56 -15.62 11.77
N PRO A 205 3.09 -16.73 11.17
CA PRO A 205 3.81 -18.00 11.22
C PRO A 205 5.10 -17.96 10.39
N GLU A 206 6.24 -18.11 11.05
CA GLU A 206 7.56 -18.19 10.41
C GLU A 206 7.80 -19.54 9.70
N LEU A 207 8.56 -19.51 8.60
CA LEU A 207 8.94 -20.70 7.86
C LEU A 207 10.09 -21.43 8.58
N LYS A 208 9.78 -22.55 9.24
CA LYS A 208 10.74 -23.37 9.99
C LYS A 208 11.83 -23.97 9.09
N ARG A 209 13.02 -23.38 9.10
CA ARG A 209 14.22 -23.89 8.42
C ARG A 209 14.97 -24.91 9.29
N GLU A 210 14.36 -26.09 9.47
CA GLU A 210 14.95 -27.25 10.15
C GLU A 210 15.97 -27.98 9.24
N VAL A 211 17.11 -27.32 8.98
CA VAL A 211 18.26 -27.89 8.25
C VAL A 211 18.94 -28.93 9.13
N HIS A 212 19.01 -30.17 8.64
CA HIS A 212 19.77 -31.24 9.27
C HIS A 212 21.07 -31.42 8.48
N GLN A 213 22.23 -31.40 9.16
CA GLN A 213 23.50 -31.72 8.50
C GLN A 213 23.52 -33.21 8.12
N ILE A 214 24.24 -33.54 7.04
CA ILE A 214 24.54 -34.93 6.72
C ILE A 214 25.51 -35.46 7.81
N PRO A 215 25.30 -36.66 8.39
CA PRO A 215 26.28 -37.26 9.30
C PRO A 215 27.62 -37.50 8.59
N ASP A 216 28.74 -37.24 9.27
CA ASP A 216 30.10 -37.30 8.70
C ASP A 216 30.43 -38.67 8.07
N ASP A 217 29.80 -39.75 8.55
CA ASP A 217 29.93 -41.13 8.03
C ASP A 217 29.43 -41.33 6.58
N ALA A 218 28.68 -40.37 6.01
CA ALA A 218 28.10 -40.48 4.68
C ALA A 218 29.06 -40.00 3.57
N GLU A 219 30.16 -40.74 3.39
CA GLU A 219 31.16 -40.46 2.36
C GLU A 219 30.52 -40.21 0.97
N ASN A 220 30.96 -39.13 0.31
CA ASN A 220 30.61 -38.75 -1.06
C ASN A 220 29.17 -38.25 -1.36
N VAL A 221 28.31 -37.97 -0.37
CA VAL A 221 26.99 -37.34 -0.62
C VAL A 221 26.97 -35.86 -0.18
N ALA A 222 26.48 -34.97 -1.06
CA ALA A 222 26.38 -33.52 -0.82
C ALA A 222 24.98 -33.08 -0.38
N LEU A 223 23.94 -33.73 -0.89
CA LEU A 223 22.55 -33.43 -0.59
C LEU A 223 21.69 -34.68 -0.69
N THR A 224 20.78 -34.85 0.27
CA THR A 224 19.80 -35.93 0.35
C THR A 224 18.42 -35.37 0.67
N ILE A 225 17.41 -35.80 -0.08
CA ILE A 225 15.99 -35.66 0.27
C ILE A 225 15.41 -37.07 0.42
N GLU A 226 14.79 -37.34 1.55
CA GLU A 226 14.11 -38.62 1.82
C GLU A 226 12.62 -38.40 2.01
N LYS A 227 11.80 -39.07 1.19
CA LYS A 227 10.33 -39.07 1.23
C LYS A 227 9.73 -37.67 1.33
N GLY A 228 10.34 -36.69 0.65
CA GLY A 228 10.00 -35.28 0.76
C GLY A 228 8.63 -34.95 0.16
N TYR A 229 7.77 -34.32 0.96
CA TYR A 229 6.48 -33.75 0.55
C TYR A 229 6.47 -32.25 0.84
N PHE A 230 6.19 -31.44 -0.18
CA PHE A 230 6.30 -29.99 -0.10
C PHE A 230 5.04 -29.30 -0.65
N ALA A 231 4.60 -28.25 0.03
CA ALA A 231 3.52 -27.37 -0.40
C ALA A 231 3.98 -25.91 -0.32
N TRP A 232 3.54 -25.07 -1.26
CA TRP A 232 3.65 -23.63 -1.05
C TRP A 232 2.76 -23.25 0.14
N GLY A 233 3.29 -22.42 1.04
CA GLY A 233 2.48 -21.85 2.12
C GLY A 233 1.35 -20.99 1.56
N ASP A 234 0.26 -20.87 2.31
CA ASP A 234 -0.82 -19.96 1.97
C ASP A 234 -0.29 -18.53 1.88
N PRO A 235 -0.75 -17.70 0.93
CA PRO A 235 -0.27 -16.33 0.78
C PRO A 235 -0.53 -15.56 2.07
N ILE A 236 0.48 -14.82 2.55
CA ILE A 236 0.44 -14.08 3.81
C ILE A 236 -0.75 -13.10 3.80
N GLU A 237 -1.87 -13.49 4.41
CA GLU A 237 -2.96 -12.58 4.68
C GLU A 237 -2.45 -11.56 5.71
N ILE A 238 -2.31 -10.30 5.26
CA ILE A 238 -2.06 -9.17 6.16
C ILE A 238 -3.08 -9.26 7.30
N PRO A 239 -2.63 -9.29 8.56
CA PRO A 239 -3.56 -9.40 9.67
C PRO A 239 -4.50 -8.20 9.68
N MET A 240 -5.77 -8.53 9.68
CA MET A 240 -6.86 -7.59 9.85
C MET A 240 -7.59 -8.06 11.09
N THR A 241 -7.83 -7.15 12.03
CA THR A 241 -8.39 -7.47 13.35
C THR A 241 -9.66 -8.30 13.19
N VAL A 242 -9.98 -9.17 14.15
CA VAL A 242 -11.15 -10.07 14.06
C VAL A 242 -12.44 -9.30 13.73
N ALA A 243 -12.58 -8.07 14.26
CA ALA A 243 -13.69 -7.17 13.96
C ALA A 243 -13.67 -6.59 12.52
N GLU A 244 -12.50 -6.36 11.91
CA GLU A 244 -12.36 -5.98 10.50
C GLU A 244 -12.61 -7.19 9.57
N ARG A 245 -12.08 -8.37 9.88
CA ARG A 245 -12.38 -9.64 9.17
C ARG A 245 -13.87 -9.97 9.21
N GLU A 246 -14.53 -9.82 10.36
CA GLU A 246 -15.99 -9.99 10.46
C GLU A 246 -16.77 -8.95 9.67
N LYS A 247 -16.40 -7.66 9.75
CA LYS A 247 -17.08 -6.59 9.00
C LYS A 247 -16.95 -6.82 7.50
N MET A 248 -15.77 -7.20 7.01
CA MET A 248 -15.59 -7.54 5.60
C MET A 248 -16.32 -8.82 5.20
N LYS A 249 -16.40 -9.87 6.03
CA LYS A 249 -17.27 -11.03 5.74
C LYS A 249 -18.75 -10.60 5.63
N LYS A 250 -19.26 -9.85 6.62
CA LYS A 250 -20.63 -9.33 6.64
C LYS A 250 -20.92 -8.39 5.45
N GLU A 251 -19.95 -7.60 5.02
CA GLU A 251 -20.10 -6.72 3.84
C GLU A 251 -19.96 -7.49 2.52
N MET A 252 -19.04 -8.45 2.40
CA MET A 252 -18.90 -9.36 1.25
C MET A 252 -20.19 -10.17 1.03
N ASP A 253 -20.80 -10.68 2.10
CA ASP A 253 -22.08 -11.38 2.02
C ASP A 253 -23.24 -10.45 1.68
N LYS A 254 -23.20 -9.19 2.13
CA LYS A 254 -24.17 -8.15 1.72
C LYS A 254 -24.03 -7.82 0.23
N ARG A 255 -22.80 -7.65 -0.27
CA ARG A 255 -22.49 -7.44 -1.70
C ARG A 255 -22.87 -8.66 -2.55
N ARG A 256 -22.60 -9.89 -2.09
CA ARG A 256 -23.04 -11.14 -2.73
C ARG A 256 -24.56 -11.27 -2.79
N LYS A 257 -25.26 -10.90 -1.70
CA LYS A 257 -26.73 -10.85 -1.69
C LYS A 257 -27.27 -9.81 -2.68
N GLN A 258 -26.68 -8.61 -2.74
CA GLN A 258 -27.03 -7.59 -3.72
C GLN A 258 -26.78 -8.05 -5.17
N GLN A 259 -25.62 -8.66 -5.46
CA GLN A 259 -25.31 -9.23 -6.77
C GLN A 259 -26.27 -10.35 -7.17
N LYS A 260 -26.66 -11.22 -6.24
CA LYS A 260 -27.71 -12.22 -6.49
C LYS A 260 -29.07 -11.57 -6.78
N ILE A 261 -29.50 -10.59 -5.98
CA ILE A 261 -30.76 -9.85 -6.21
C ILE A 261 -30.73 -9.13 -7.57
N GLU A 262 -29.59 -8.58 -7.97
CA GLU A 262 -29.42 -7.92 -9.26
C GLU A 262 -29.39 -8.92 -10.44
N GLN A 263 -28.82 -10.12 -10.24
CA GLN A 263 -28.94 -11.23 -11.20
C GLN A 263 -30.39 -11.72 -11.33
N TYR A 264 -31.11 -11.93 -10.22
CA TYR A 264 -32.53 -12.30 -10.25
C TYR A 264 -33.37 -11.22 -10.95
N ARG A 265 -33.18 -9.94 -10.62
CA ARG A 265 -33.85 -8.82 -11.31
C ARG A 265 -33.50 -8.73 -12.80
N LYS A 266 -32.27 -9.07 -13.21
CA LYS A 266 -31.90 -9.18 -14.63
C LYS A 266 -32.53 -10.40 -15.30
N LYS A 267 -32.83 -11.48 -14.55
CA LYS A 267 -33.58 -12.62 -15.03
C LYS A 267 -35.06 -12.29 -15.20
N ASP A 268 -35.73 -11.78 -14.16
CA ASP A 268 -37.12 -11.29 -14.22
C ASP A 268 -37.35 -10.31 -15.38
N ASN A 269 -36.43 -9.35 -15.58
CA ASN A 269 -36.53 -8.41 -16.70
C ASN A 269 -36.18 -9.05 -18.06
N GLY A 270 -35.36 -10.10 -18.09
CA GLY A 270 -35.08 -10.88 -19.29
C GLY A 270 -36.28 -11.72 -19.72
N ASP A 271 -36.88 -12.45 -18.77
CA ASP A 271 -38.05 -13.29 -18.97
C ASP A 271 -39.28 -12.43 -19.34
N LYS A 272 -39.49 -11.27 -18.67
CA LYS A 272 -40.54 -10.30 -19.06
C LYS A 272 -40.31 -9.67 -20.43
N ASN A 273 -39.06 -9.41 -20.82
CA ASN A 273 -38.77 -8.94 -22.17
C ASN A 273 -38.95 -10.06 -23.21
N ALA A 274 -38.78 -11.33 -22.84
CA ALA A 274 -39.09 -12.47 -23.69
C ALA A 274 -40.60 -12.66 -23.87
N GLU A 275 -41.40 -12.54 -22.80
CA GLU A 275 -42.87 -12.52 -22.88
C GLU A 275 -43.37 -11.33 -23.72
N LEU A 276 -42.84 -10.12 -23.48
CA LEU A 276 -43.23 -8.92 -24.21
C LEU A 276 -42.88 -9.00 -25.71
N ASN A 277 -41.70 -9.55 -26.05
CA ASN A 277 -41.32 -9.82 -27.44
C ASN A 277 -42.18 -10.94 -28.06
N GLY A 278 -42.53 -11.99 -27.31
CA GLY A 278 -43.45 -13.03 -27.78
C GLY A 278 -44.84 -12.48 -28.14
N LEU A 279 -45.39 -11.63 -27.27
CA LEU A 279 -46.66 -10.92 -27.50
C LEU A 279 -46.59 -9.93 -28.67
N LEU A 280 -45.42 -9.36 -28.97
CA LEU A 280 -45.21 -8.49 -30.13
C LEU A 280 -45.16 -9.24 -31.47
N PHE A 281 -44.90 -10.55 -31.49
CA PHE A 281 -44.82 -11.34 -32.72
C PHE A 281 -46.13 -12.02 -33.15
N ASP A 282 -47.09 -12.22 -32.23
CA ASP A 282 -48.41 -12.82 -32.54
C ASP A 282 -49.48 -11.75 -32.90
N GLY A 283 -49.10 -10.46 -32.87
CA GLY A 283 -49.99 -9.30 -32.98
C GLY A 283 -50.15 -8.65 -34.36
N GLN A 284 -49.87 -9.35 -35.48
CA GLN A 284 -50.05 -8.80 -36.83
C GLN A 284 -51.24 -9.39 -37.60
N LYS A 285 -52.46 -8.97 -37.21
CA LYS A 285 -53.67 -8.97 -38.06
C LYS A 285 -54.76 -8.05 -37.47
N HIS A 286 -55.45 -7.33 -38.35
CA HIS A 286 -56.61 -6.45 -38.09
C HIS A 286 -56.37 -5.17 -37.26
N ASP A 287 -55.81 -4.17 -37.95
CA ASP A 287 -56.46 -2.89 -38.29
C ASP A 287 -57.58 -2.29 -37.39
N ASN A 288 -57.38 -1.00 -37.10
CA ASN A 288 -58.35 0.12 -37.06
C ASN A 288 -59.18 0.48 -35.79
N GLU A 289 -59.43 1.79 -35.74
CA GLU A 289 -60.34 2.60 -34.91
C GLU A 289 -60.04 2.84 -33.40
N GLY A 290 -60.35 4.06 -32.93
CA GLY A 290 -60.98 4.22 -31.60
C GLY A 290 -60.29 5.02 -30.48
N GLN A 291 -60.21 6.35 -30.62
CA GLN A 291 -60.48 7.38 -29.57
C GLN A 291 -60.22 7.13 -28.05
N GLN A 292 -59.41 8.05 -27.47
CA GLN A 292 -59.68 8.86 -26.26
C GLN A 292 -59.68 8.31 -24.79
N LEU A 293 -59.35 9.27 -23.90
CA LEU A 293 -59.72 9.45 -22.48
C LEU A 293 -59.17 8.54 -21.35
N THR A 294 -58.24 9.12 -20.58
CA THR A 294 -58.21 9.24 -19.10
C THR A 294 -58.84 8.14 -18.22
N LYS A 295 -58.06 7.60 -17.27
CA LYS A 295 -58.19 7.83 -15.80
C LYS A 295 -57.15 7.04 -14.97
N MET A 296 -56.69 7.65 -13.88
CA MET A 296 -56.20 6.93 -12.69
C MET A 296 -57.27 7.00 -11.59
N PRO A 297 -57.40 5.96 -10.76
CA PRO A 297 -57.90 6.10 -9.40
C PRO A 297 -56.95 5.49 -8.34
N HIS A 298 -56.95 6.06 -7.13
CA HIS A 298 -56.34 5.48 -5.93
C HIS A 298 -57.41 4.86 -5.01
N THR A 299 -57.21 3.62 -4.57
CA THR A 299 -57.77 3.03 -3.32
C THR A 299 -56.89 1.81 -2.96
N VAL A 300 -56.35 1.53 -1.75
CA VAL A 300 -56.59 1.87 -0.31
C VAL A 300 -57.33 0.75 0.46
N PHE A 301 -56.91 0.51 1.73
CA PHE A 301 -57.26 -0.62 2.65
C PHE A 301 -56.70 -2.00 2.22
N SER A 302 -56.34 -2.99 3.07
CA SER A 302 -56.19 -3.19 4.55
C SER A 302 -55.58 -4.62 4.77
N GLN A 303 -55.41 -5.34 5.91
CA GLN A 303 -55.36 -5.32 7.40
C GLN A 303 -54.88 -6.77 7.82
N GLN A 304 -54.45 -7.23 9.00
CA GLN A 304 -54.07 -6.78 10.38
C GLN A 304 -53.35 -7.99 11.08
N ILE A 305 -53.14 -8.00 12.41
CA ILE A 305 -52.91 -9.20 13.30
C ILE A 305 -51.48 -9.84 13.23
N GLN A 306 -50.75 -10.17 14.33
CA GLN A 306 -50.83 -9.87 15.78
C GLN A 306 -49.44 -10.07 16.46
N ALA A 307 -49.33 -9.86 17.78
CA ALA A 307 -48.11 -10.12 18.58
C ALA A 307 -48.42 -10.56 20.03
N SER A 308 -47.47 -11.27 20.67
CA SER A 308 -47.38 -11.67 22.10
C SER A 308 -45.88 -11.69 22.47
N GLN A 309 -45.34 -11.14 23.57
CA GLN A 309 -45.64 -11.11 25.03
C GLN A 309 -44.88 -12.16 25.87
N GLU A 310 -44.34 -11.69 27.00
CA GLU A 310 -43.51 -12.40 28.00
C GLU A 310 -44.36 -12.88 29.21
N PRO A 311 -43.75 -13.61 30.15
CA PRO A 311 -43.95 -13.28 31.57
C PRO A 311 -42.64 -13.29 32.43
N SER A 312 -42.72 -12.73 33.63
CA SER A 312 -41.65 -12.58 34.63
C SER A 312 -41.68 -13.65 35.74
N ASP A 313 -40.62 -13.72 36.57
CA ASP A 313 -40.68 -13.46 38.04
C ASP A 313 -39.35 -13.76 38.76
N THR A 314 -39.24 -13.40 40.05
CA THR A 314 -38.06 -13.58 40.95
C THR A 314 -38.55 -13.93 42.37
N PRO A 315 -37.78 -14.71 43.19
CA PRO A 315 -36.85 -14.06 44.14
C PRO A 315 -35.61 -14.89 44.59
N THR A 316 -34.69 -14.24 45.31
CA THR A 316 -33.55 -14.77 46.11
C THR A 316 -33.95 -14.95 47.61
N PRO A 317 -33.17 -15.55 48.58
CA PRO A 317 -31.69 -15.46 48.73
C PRO A 317 -30.90 -16.65 49.37
N SER A 318 -29.56 -16.48 49.47
CA SER A 318 -28.56 -17.24 50.31
C SER A 318 -28.28 -18.71 49.91
N ILE A 319 -27.18 -19.41 50.25
CA ILE A 319 -26.05 -19.25 51.22
C ILE A 319 -24.67 -19.47 50.52
N SER A 320 -23.57 -19.09 51.17
CA SER A 320 -22.15 -19.17 50.74
C SER A 320 -21.44 -20.54 50.85
N VAL A 321 -20.50 -20.84 49.93
CA VAL A 321 -19.25 -21.63 50.16
C VAL A 321 -18.13 -21.13 49.23
N THR A 322 -16.85 -21.22 49.64
CA THR A 322 -15.61 -20.82 48.91
C THR A 322 -14.84 -22.02 48.28
N PRO A 323 -13.84 -21.81 47.39
CA PRO A 323 -13.56 -22.76 46.30
C PRO A 323 -12.41 -23.76 46.50
N SER A 324 -12.32 -24.74 45.59
CA SER A 324 -11.12 -25.52 45.24
C SER A 324 -10.99 -25.68 43.70
N PRO A 325 -9.80 -25.95 43.13
CA PRO A 325 -9.52 -25.65 41.71
C PRO A 325 -9.28 -26.85 40.77
N SER A 326 -9.24 -26.54 39.46
CA SER A 326 -8.76 -27.34 38.30
C SER A 326 -9.80 -28.24 37.60
N PRO A 327 -9.64 -28.56 36.29
CA PRO A 327 -8.59 -28.13 35.35
C PRO A 327 -9.05 -27.14 34.26
N THR A 328 -8.09 -26.63 33.48
CA THR A 328 -8.28 -25.65 32.40
C THR A 328 -9.08 -26.22 31.22
N ILE A 329 -10.04 -25.44 30.71
CA ILE A 329 -10.67 -25.69 29.40
C ILE A 329 -9.82 -25.00 28.33
N GLU A 330 -9.21 -25.77 27.42
CA GLU A 330 -8.54 -25.20 26.25
C GLU A 330 -9.56 -24.58 25.28
N THR A 331 -9.17 -23.47 24.63
CA THR A 331 -10.10 -22.71 23.77
C THR A 331 -10.22 -23.32 22.36
N PRO A 332 -11.40 -23.22 21.70
CA PRO A 332 -11.67 -23.80 20.38
C PRO A 332 -10.87 -23.17 19.22
N PHE A 333 -9.95 -22.26 19.52
CA PHE A 333 -9.05 -21.63 18.54
C PHE A 333 -8.01 -22.62 18.00
N ASN A 334 -7.49 -23.51 18.85
CA ASN A 334 -6.48 -24.50 18.46
C ASN A 334 -7.01 -25.57 17.50
N GLU A 335 -8.30 -25.89 17.52
CA GLU A 335 -8.91 -26.85 16.59
C GLU A 335 -9.08 -26.24 15.19
N GLN A 336 -9.49 -24.97 15.10
CA GLN A 336 -9.64 -24.28 13.81
C GLN A 336 -8.31 -24.16 13.04
N ILE A 337 -7.19 -23.99 13.75
CA ILE A 337 -5.84 -24.02 13.15
C ILE A 337 -5.51 -25.42 12.61
N LYS A 338 -5.81 -26.48 13.37
CA LYS A 338 -5.60 -27.88 12.96
C LYS A 338 -6.45 -28.29 11.75
N GLU A 339 -7.67 -27.76 11.61
CA GLU A 339 -8.49 -28.02 10.42
C GLU A 339 -7.98 -27.27 9.18
N GLN A 340 -7.55 -26.01 9.31
CA GLN A 340 -7.02 -25.23 8.18
C GLN A 340 -5.75 -25.84 7.58
N GLN A 341 -4.87 -26.41 8.40
CA GLN A 341 -3.65 -27.09 7.93
C GLN A 341 -3.94 -28.34 7.08
N LYS A 342 -5.13 -28.94 7.16
CA LYS A 342 -5.39 -30.31 6.73
C LYS A 342 -5.62 -30.51 5.21
N ASN A 343 -5.54 -29.45 4.41
CA ASN A 343 -5.85 -29.49 2.96
C ASN A 343 -4.91 -28.63 2.08
N LYS A 344 -3.67 -28.34 2.53
CA LYS A 344 -2.67 -27.70 1.67
C LYS A 344 -2.41 -28.54 0.42
N LYS A 345 -2.48 -27.91 -0.76
CA LYS A 345 -2.20 -28.58 -2.04
C LYS A 345 -0.71 -28.90 -2.12
N LEU A 346 -0.35 -30.18 -1.96
CA LEU A 346 1.00 -30.65 -2.21
C LEU A 346 1.42 -30.38 -3.67
N HIS A 347 2.61 -29.81 -3.86
CA HIS A 347 3.20 -29.50 -5.16
C HIS A 347 4.33 -30.46 -5.54
N LEU A 348 4.97 -31.07 -4.56
CA LEU A 348 5.95 -32.15 -4.71
C LEU A 348 5.53 -33.32 -3.80
N HIS A 349 5.62 -34.55 -4.32
CA HIS A 349 5.17 -35.75 -3.61
C HIS A 349 6.24 -36.85 -3.63
N ASN A 350 6.60 -37.37 -2.45
CA ASN A 350 7.55 -38.48 -2.27
C ASN A 350 8.85 -38.27 -3.08
N ILE A 351 9.42 -37.07 -3.00
CA ILE A 351 10.73 -36.78 -3.58
C ILE A 351 11.78 -37.57 -2.80
N ASN A 352 12.51 -38.42 -3.51
CA ASN A 352 13.70 -39.10 -3.01
C ASN A 352 14.82 -38.73 -3.96
N LEU A 353 15.85 -38.05 -3.46
CA LEU A 353 16.91 -37.42 -4.25
C LEU A 353 18.24 -37.56 -3.51
N GLN A 354 19.30 -37.92 -4.21
CA GLN A 354 20.67 -37.88 -3.71
C GLN A 354 21.57 -37.22 -4.75
N LEU A 355 22.41 -36.28 -4.33
CA LEU A 355 23.41 -35.61 -5.16
C LEU A 355 24.82 -35.98 -4.66
N PRO A 356 25.60 -36.77 -5.43
CA PRO A 356 26.99 -37.06 -5.09
C PRO A 356 27.88 -35.81 -5.14
N LYS A 357 28.87 -35.72 -4.24
CA LYS A 357 29.82 -34.59 -4.20
C LYS A 357 30.54 -34.44 -5.55
N GLY A 358 30.65 -33.21 -6.04
CA GLY A 358 31.34 -32.85 -7.30
C GLY A 358 30.61 -33.22 -8.61
N SER A 359 29.52 -33.97 -8.55
CA SER A 359 28.77 -34.42 -9.73
C SER A 359 27.95 -33.31 -10.39
N LEU A 360 27.72 -33.44 -11.70
CA LEU A 360 26.70 -32.72 -12.44
C LEU A 360 25.43 -33.57 -12.56
N THR A 361 24.37 -33.17 -11.85
CA THR A 361 23.02 -33.74 -11.98
C THR A 361 22.12 -32.78 -12.75
N MET A 362 21.46 -33.27 -13.81
CA MET A 362 20.50 -32.49 -14.60
C MET A 362 19.05 -32.91 -14.30
N ILE A 363 18.17 -31.95 -14.00
CA ILE A 363 16.72 -32.19 -13.86
C ILE A 363 16.00 -31.73 -15.13
N ILE A 364 15.28 -32.66 -15.75
CA ILE A 364 14.46 -32.45 -16.94
C ILE A 364 12.99 -32.77 -16.67
N GLY A 365 12.13 -32.23 -17.53
CA GLY A 365 10.68 -32.43 -17.45
C GLY A 365 9.94 -31.29 -18.12
N ALA A 366 8.63 -31.47 -18.35
CA ALA A 366 7.81 -30.45 -19.01
C ALA A 366 7.72 -29.13 -18.23
N VAL A 367 7.30 -28.06 -18.90
CA VAL A 367 6.89 -26.80 -18.25
C VAL A 367 5.81 -27.11 -17.21
N GLY A 368 5.95 -26.54 -16.00
CA GLY A 368 5.04 -26.80 -14.88
C GLY A 368 5.19 -28.16 -14.20
N SER A 369 6.22 -28.97 -14.51
CA SER A 369 6.41 -30.28 -13.85
C SER A 369 6.87 -30.23 -12.40
N GLY A 370 7.28 -29.05 -11.91
CA GLY A 370 7.76 -28.81 -10.54
C GLY A 370 9.27 -28.55 -10.40
N LYS A 371 10.01 -28.33 -11.49
CA LYS A 371 11.49 -28.17 -11.48
C LYS A 371 11.94 -27.06 -10.51
N SER A 372 11.60 -25.80 -10.78
CA SER A 372 11.89 -24.64 -9.92
C SER A 372 11.40 -24.83 -8.49
N SER A 373 10.25 -25.49 -8.29
CA SER A 373 9.75 -25.82 -6.95
C SER A 373 10.69 -26.75 -6.20
N LEU A 374 11.37 -27.69 -6.87
CA LEU A 374 12.37 -28.56 -6.23
C LEU A 374 13.63 -27.78 -5.84
N GLY A 375 14.05 -26.80 -6.64
CA GLY A 375 15.11 -25.85 -6.26
C GLY A 375 14.76 -25.05 -4.99
N SER A 376 13.60 -24.38 -4.97
CA SER A 376 13.12 -23.64 -3.79
C SER A 376 12.82 -24.54 -2.58
N ALA A 377 12.45 -25.81 -2.78
CA ALA A 377 12.27 -26.78 -1.69
C ALA A 377 13.60 -27.19 -1.04
N ILE A 378 14.69 -27.31 -1.80
CA ILE A 378 16.03 -27.57 -1.27
C ILE A 378 16.53 -26.40 -0.40
N ILE A 379 16.26 -25.18 -0.83
CA ILE A 379 16.72 -23.94 -0.16
C ILE A 379 15.93 -23.64 1.12
N GLY A 380 14.77 -24.28 1.30
CA GLY A 380 13.87 -24.01 2.42
C GLY A 380 13.06 -22.73 2.23
N ASP A 381 12.61 -22.47 1.00
CA ASP A 381 11.61 -21.44 0.64
C ASP A 381 10.21 -22.04 0.44
N ILE A 382 10.08 -23.37 0.40
CA ILE A 382 8.81 -24.11 0.35
C ILE A 382 8.61 -24.92 1.63
N GLU A 383 7.38 -24.95 2.14
CA GLU A 383 7.03 -25.60 3.40
C GLU A 383 7.08 -27.14 3.30
N ARG A 384 8.07 -27.74 3.96
CA ARG A 384 8.23 -29.19 4.12
C ARG A 384 7.10 -29.73 5.01
N GLN A 385 6.16 -30.47 4.42
CA GLN A 385 5.04 -31.10 5.13
C GLN A 385 5.47 -32.41 5.82
N SER A 386 6.35 -33.17 5.16
CA SER A 386 6.96 -34.39 5.71
C SER A 386 8.17 -34.82 4.86
N GLY A 387 8.91 -35.82 5.36
CA GLY A 387 10.22 -36.19 4.84
C GLY A 387 11.34 -35.34 5.43
N GLU A 388 12.57 -35.63 5.03
CA GLU A 388 13.78 -34.98 5.53
C GLU A 388 14.60 -34.40 4.37
N VAL A 389 15.32 -33.31 4.65
CA VAL A 389 16.27 -32.67 3.72
C VAL A 389 17.57 -32.46 4.48
N LYS A 390 18.65 -33.03 3.97
CA LYS A 390 20.00 -32.90 4.48
C LYS A 390 20.93 -32.38 3.40
N TYR A 391 21.86 -31.50 3.75
CA TYR A 391 22.97 -31.12 2.87
C TYR A 391 24.22 -30.79 3.68
N ASP A 392 25.36 -30.80 3.00
CA ASP A 392 26.68 -30.43 3.51
C ASP A 392 27.31 -29.34 2.64
N GLY A 393 28.08 -28.45 3.25
CA GLY A 393 28.60 -27.24 2.61
C GLY A 393 27.56 -26.14 2.36
N GLN A 394 27.95 -25.14 1.58
CA GLN A 394 27.16 -23.94 1.29
C GLN A 394 26.50 -24.01 -0.09
N ILE A 395 25.33 -23.37 -0.24
CA ILE A 395 24.53 -23.38 -1.47
C ILE A 395 24.59 -22.01 -2.17
N ALA A 396 24.91 -22.00 -3.46
CA ALA A 396 24.64 -20.90 -4.39
C ALA A 396 23.39 -21.19 -5.23
N TYR A 397 22.51 -20.21 -5.41
CA TYR A 397 21.26 -20.35 -6.17
C TYR A 397 21.12 -19.31 -7.29
N CYS A 398 20.81 -19.79 -8.49
CA CYS A 398 20.46 -19.00 -9.66
C CYS A 398 19.00 -19.28 -10.07
N PRO A 399 17.98 -18.58 -9.52
CA PRO A 399 16.57 -18.75 -9.87
C PRO A 399 16.24 -18.31 -11.31
N GLN A 400 15.23 -18.95 -11.93
CA GLN A 400 14.83 -18.75 -13.34
C GLN A 400 14.49 -17.29 -13.72
N THR A 401 14.03 -16.47 -12.76
CA THR A 401 13.83 -15.04 -12.98
C THR A 401 15.01 -14.28 -12.37
N PRO A 402 15.90 -13.66 -13.18
CA PRO A 402 17.06 -12.94 -12.67
C PRO A 402 16.66 -11.78 -11.75
N TRP A 403 17.16 -11.81 -10.51
CA TRP A 403 17.02 -10.69 -9.57
C TRP A 403 18.32 -9.88 -9.50
N ILE A 404 18.21 -8.61 -9.87
CA ILE A 404 19.32 -7.65 -9.96
C ILE A 404 19.00 -6.48 -9.01
N ASN A 405 19.97 -6.12 -8.17
CA ASN A 405 19.86 -5.06 -7.18
C ASN A 405 20.17 -3.69 -7.82
N ASN A 406 19.66 -2.60 -7.24
CA ASN A 406 19.98 -1.24 -7.68
C ASN A 406 21.39 -0.85 -7.19
N ASN A 407 22.39 -1.16 -8.00
CA ASN A 407 23.83 -0.96 -7.76
C ASN A 407 24.58 -1.06 -9.11
N THR A 408 25.91 -0.90 -9.13
CA THR A 408 26.73 -1.17 -10.33
C THR A 408 26.66 -2.64 -10.77
N VAL A 409 27.12 -2.95 -12.00
CA VAL A 409 27.26 -4.36 -12.45
C VAL A 409 28.25 -5.11 -11.56
N GLN A 410 29.41 -4.50 -11.28
CA GLN A 410 30.42 -5.03 -10.37
C GLN A 410 29.84 -5.35 -8.99
N GLY A 411 29.14 -4.39 -8.38
CA GLY A 411 28.48 -4.56 -7.08
C GLY A 411 27.33 -5.56 -7.10
N ASN A 412 26.78 -5.87 -8.27
CA ASN A 412 25.82 -6.95 -8.48
C ASN A 412 26.46 -8.33 -8.63
N ILE A 413 27.73 -8.43 -9.05
CA ILE A 413 28.48 -9.69 -9.16
C ILE A 413 29.15 -10.03 -7.83
N THR A 414 29.91 -9.09 -7.24
CA THR A 414 30.57 -9.31 -5.93
C THR A 414 29.56 -9.50 -4.79
N PHE A 415 28.44 -8.78 -4.87
CA PHE A 415 27.28 -8.92 -3.99
C PHE A 415 27.60 -8.86 -2.48
N GLY A 416 28.50 -7.94 -2.10
CA GLY A 416 28.95 -7.76 -0.71
C GLY A 416 30.13 -8.66 -0.29
N SER A 417 30.60 -9.53 -1.18
CA SER A 417 31.88 -10.23 -1.01
C SER A 417 33.06 -9.29 -1.27
N VAL A 418 34.25 -9.63 -0.77
CA VAL A 418 35.49 -8.89 -1.07
C VAL A 418 35.76 -8.90 -2.58
N TYR A 419 36.25 -7.79 -3.12
CA TYR A 419 36.72 -7.69 -4.50
C TYR A 419 38.11 -8.31 -4.65
N ASP A 420 38.25 -9.23 -5.59
CA ASP A 420 39.45 -9.99 -5.93
C ASP A 420 39.57 -9.92 -7.46
N GLU A 421 40.59 -9.22 -7.95
CA GLU A 421 40.71 -8.86 -9.36
C GLU A 421 40.96 -10.07 -10.28
N GLU A 422 41.80 -11.01 -9.85
CA GLU A 422 42.10 -12.22 -10.63
C GLU A 422 40.84 -13.08 -10.75
N LYS A 423 40.16 -13.33 -9.63
CA LYS A 423 38.90 -14.08 -9.58
C LYS A 423 37.76 -13.37 -10.29
N TYR A 424 37.70 -12.04 -10.24
CA TYR A 424 36.66 -11.27 -10.93
C TYR A 424 36.83 -11.37 -12.45
N ASN A 425 38.05 -11.18 -12.95
CA ASN A 425 38.37 -11.33 -14.38
C ASN A 425 38.14 -12.76 -14.90
N GLU A 426 38.50 -13.79 -14.12
CA GLU A 426 38.16 -15.19 -14.42
C GLU A 426 36.64 -15.38 -14.56
N VAL A 427 35.86 -14.88 -13.60
CA VAL A 427 34.39 -15.03 -13.58
C VAL A 427 33.72 -14.28 -14.74
N ILE A 428 34.20 -13.08 -15.09
CA ILE A 428 33.72 -12.34 -16.28
C ILE A 428 33.89 -13.20 -17.53
N HIS A 429 35.10 -13.75 -17.73
CA HIS A 429 35.45 -14.52 -18.92
C HIS A 429 34.60 -15.77 -19.07
N VAL A 430 34.52 -16.64 -18.06
CA VAL A 430 33.70 -17.87 -18.14
C VAL A 430 32.20 -17.58 -18.20
N CYS A 431 31.77 -16.36 -17.87
CA CYS A 431 30.39 -15.89 -18.02
C CYS A 431 30.13 -15.10 -19.32
N ALA A 432 31.12 -14.96 -20.21
CA ALA A 432 31.03 -14.22 -21.48
C ALA A 432 30.44 -12.80 -21.32
N LEU A 433 30.96 -12.04 -20.36
CA LEU A 433 30.46 -10.70 -20.00
C LEU A 433 31.27 -9.55 -20.62
N GLU A 434 32.47 -9.80 -21.16
CA GLU A 434 33.31 -8.78 -21.81
C GLU A 434 32.59 -8.06 -22.96
N PRO A 435 31.85 -8.74 -23.86
CA PRO A 435 31.12 -8.06 -24.94
C PRO A 435 30.00 -7.17 -24.41
N ASP A 436 29.34 -7.56 -23.31
CA ASP A 436 28.33 -6.72 -22.66
C ASP A 436 28.96 -5.46 -22.06
N PHE A 437 30.14 -5.59 -21.43
CA PHE A 437 30.83 -4.46 -20.81
C PHE A 437 31.33 -3.44 -21.83
N GLN A 438 31.68 -3.86 -23.05
CA GLN A 438 32.02 -2.95 -24.15
C GLN A 438 30.83 -2.13 -24.67
N ILE A 439 29.60 -2.64 -24.49
CA ILE A 439 28.35 -1.97 -24.90
C ILE A 439 27.83 -1.04 -23.79
N LEU A 440 28.14 -1.32 -22.52
CA LEU A 440 27.68 -0.54 -21.37
C LEU A 440 28.42 0.81 -21.24
N PRO A 441 27.71 1.95 -21.02
CA PRO A 441 28.32 3.29 -21.05
C PRO A 441 29.50 3.54 -20.10
N ALA A 442 29.61 2.76 -19.02
CA ALA A 442 30.70 2.83 -18.04
C ALA A 442 31.18 1.43 -17.63
N GLY A 443 31.14 0.46 -18.56
CA GLY A 443 31.54 -0.93 -18.29
C GLY A 443 30.81 -1.55 -17.11
N ASP A 444 31.55 -2.25 -16.25
CA ASP A 444 31.02 -2.89 -15.04
C ASP A 444 30.63 -1.89 -13.93
N MET A 445 31.16 -0.67 -13.98
CA MET A 445 30.80 0.44 -13.09
C MET A 445 29.49 1.14 -13.48
N THR A 446 28.84 0.73 -14.58
CA THR A 446 27.52 1.24 -14.98
C THR A 446 26.46 0.94 -13.90
N ALA A 447 25.73 1.97 -13.45
CA ALA A 447 24.63 1.81 -12.51
C ALA A 447 23.43 1.07 -13.16
N ILE A 448 23.00 -0.02 -12.52
CA ILE A 448 21.85 -0.82 -12.96
C ILE A 448 20.60 -0.32 -12.23
N GLY A 449 19.64 0.24 -12.97
CA GLY A 449 18.37 0.73 -12.40
C GLY A 449 17.48 -0.38 -11.81
N GLU A 450 16.37 0.02 -11.17
CA GLU A 450 15.44 -0.87 -10.45
C GLU A 450 15.01 -2.10 -11.29
N LYS A 451 15.22 -3.33 -10.79
CA LYS A 451 15.01 -4.61 -11.51
C LYS A 451 15.80 -4.77 -12.84
N GLY A 452 16.81 -3.94 -13.04
CA GLY A 452 17.68 -3.91 -14.22
C GLY A 452 16.99 -3.56 -15.52
N VAL A 453 16.11 -2.53 -15.55
CA VAL A 453 15.43 -2.10 -16.80
C VAL A 453 16.41 -1.91 -17.98
N ASN A 454 17.63 -1.46 -17.71
CA ASN A 454 18.67 -1.16 -18.69
C ASN A 454 19.35 -2.39 -19.33
N LEU A 455 19.03 -3.62 -18.90
CA LEU A 455 19.72 -4.86 -19.31
C LEU A 455 18.79 -5.82 -20.06
N SER A 456 19.34 -6.51 -21.06
CA SER A 456 18.65 -7.59 -21.78
C SER A 456 18.39 -8.82 -20.90
N GLY A 457 17.49 -9.72 -21.33
CA GLY A 457 17.20 -10.96 -20.60
C GLY A 457 18.46 -11.82 -20.39
N GLY A 458 19.24 -12.00 -21.45
CA GLY A 458 20.51 -12.75 -21.42
C GLY A 458 21.58 -12.08 -20.56
N GLN A 459 21.70 -10.75 -20.60
CA GLN A 459 22.61 -9.99 -19.73
C GLN A 459 22.30 -10.21 -18.25
N LYS A 460 21.02 -10.15 -17.85
CA LYS A 460 20.64 -10.40 -16.45
C LYS A 460 20.95 -11.83 -16.03
N ALA A 461 20.72 -12.81 -16.92
CA ALA A 461 21.06 -14.20 -16.65
C ALA A 461 22.58 -14.41 -16.51
N ARG A 462 23.41 -13.82 -17.38
CA ARG A 462 24.89 -13.85 -17.27
C ARG A 462 25.40 -13.20 -15.98
N ILE A 463 24.91 -12.02 -15.63
CA ILE A 463 25.28 -11.30 -14.38
C ILE A 463 24.87 -12.09 -13.13
N GLN A 464 23.70 -12.75 -13.17
CA GLN A 464 23.23 -13.62 -12.09
C GLN A 464 24.06 -14.90 -11.95
N LEU A 465 24.46 -15.52 -13.07
CA LEU A 465 25.37 -16.66 -13.09
C LEU A 465 26.75 -16.27 -12.55
N ALA A 466 27.29 -15.13 -13.01
CA ALA A 466 28.55 -14.58 -12.50
C ALA A 466 28.54 -14.36 -10.98
N ARG A 467 27.44 -13.80 -10.42
CA ARG A 467 27.27 -13.71 -8.96
C ARG A 467 27.36 -15.07 -8.28
N ALA A 468 26.71 -16.10 -8.83
CA ALA A 468 26.76 -17.44 -8.26
C ALA A 468 28.20 -17.99 -8.30
N VAL A 469 28.89 -17.95 -9.44
CA VAL A 469 30.27 -18.45 -9.59
C VAL A 469 31.24 -17.68 -8.69
N TYR A 470 31.18 -16.34 -8.66
CA TYR A 470 32.03 -15.51 -7.81
C TYR A 470 31.88 -15.84 -6.32
N SER A 471 30.68 -16.24 -5.90
CA SER A 471 30.41 -16.61 -4.50
C SER A 471 31.09 -17.91 -4.04
N ASP A 472 31.63 -18.72 -4.96
CA ASP A 472 32.45 -19.93 -4.74
C ASP A 472 31.97 -20.89 -3.64
N ARG A 473 30.72 -21.35 -3.76
CA ARG A 473 30.07 -22.28 -2.82
C ARG A 473 30.31 -23.75 -3.22
N ASP A 474 29.79 -24.68 -2.44
CA ASP A 474 30.04 -26.13 -2.59
C ASP A 474 28.97 -26.83 -3.45
N ILE A 475 27.73 -26.32 -3.35
CA ILE A 475 26.55 -26.77 -4.08
C ILE A 475 26.02 -25.61 -4.92
N TYR A 476 25.83 -25.84 -6.22
CA TYR A 476 25.23 -24.90 -7.17
C TYR A 476 23.87 -25.41 -7.61
N ILE A 477 22.83 -24.60 -7.42
CA ILE A 477 21.47 -24.86 -7.89
C ILE A 477 21.15 -23.84 -8.99
N LEU A 478 20.98 -24.33 -10.21
CA LEU A 478 20.84 -23.52 -11.42
C LEU A 478 19.48 -23.80 -12.07
N ASP A 479 18.58 -22.82 -12.06
CA ASP A 479 17.22 -22.95 -12.60
C ASP A 479 17.10 -22.29 -13.98
N ASP A 480 17.33 -23.09 -15.02
CA ASP A 480 17.29 -22.75 -16.45
C ASP A 480 18.08 -21.47 -16.87
N PRO A 481 19.32 -21.24 -16.36
CA PRO A 481 20.07 -20.00 -16.62
C PRO A 481 20.41 -19.78 -18.10
N LEU A 482 20.45 -20.85 -18.89
CA LEU A 482 20.74 -20.80 -20.33
C LEU A 482 19.50 -20.50 -21.20
N SER A 483 18.32 -20.27 -20.60
CA SER A 483 17.05 -20.09 -21.32
C SER A 483 16.88 -18.74 -22.02
N ALA A 484 17.62 -17.71 -21.61
CA ALA A 484 17.52 -16.34 -22.11
C ALA A 484 18.75 -15.89 -22.93
N VAL A 485 19.62 -16.82 -23.32
CA VAL A 485 20.85 -16.55 -24.09
C VAL A 485 20.88 -17.37 -25.38
N ASP A 486 21.57 -16.84 -26.39
CA ASP A 486 21.70 -17.45 -27.71
C ASP A 486 22.44 -18.80 -27.65
N ALA A 487 22.10 -19.73 -28.55
CA ALA A 487 22.60 -21.11 -28.48
C ALA A 487 24.14 -21.24 -28.55
N HIS A 488 24.85 -20.28 -29.15
CA HIS A 488 26.31 -20.25 -29.15
C HIS A 488 26.86 -19.84 -27.76
N VAL A 489 26.38 -18.72 -27.21
CA VAL A 489 26.75 -18.24 -25.86
C VAL A 489 26.34 -19.27 -24.80
N GLY A 490 25.16 -19.89 -24.93
CA GLY A 490 24.70 -20.94 -24.03
C GLY A 490 25.58 -22.19 -24.02
N ARG A 491 26.27 -22.52 -25.12
CA ARG A 491 27.28 -23.59 -25.16
C ARG A 491 28.57 -23.17 -24.48
N PHE A 492 29.08 -21.98 -24.78
CA PHE A 492 30.27 -21.43 -24.12
C PHE A 492 30.09 -21.37 -22.58
N LEU A 493 28.95 -20.85 -22.11
CA LEU A 493 28.59 -20.84 -20.69
C LEU A 493 28.49 -22.25 -20.07
N PHE A 494 28.02 -23.24 -20.84
CA PHE A 494 28.00 -24.61 -20.35
C PHE A 494 29.42 -25.19 -20.24
N ASP A 495 30.22 -25.02 -21.28
CA ASP A 495 31.53 -25.65 -21.42
C ASP A 495 32.59 -25.00 -20.50
N GLU A 496 32.70 -23.67 -20.49
CA GLU A 496 33.71 -22.95 -19.70
C GLU A 496 33.29 -22.69 -18.25
N CYS A 497 32.01 -22.40 -17.98
CA CYS A 497 31.53 -22.16 -16.62
C CYS A 497 30.99 -23.42 -15.95
N ILE A 498 29.97 -24.09 -16.51
CA ILE A 498 29.25 -25.18 -15.81
C ILE A 498 30.06 -26.49 -15.74
N ASP A 499 30.78 -26.84 -16.81
CA ASP A 499 31.66 -28.03 -16.87
C ASP A 499 33.17 -27.69 -16.85
N GLY A 500 33.53 -26.41 -16.94
CA GLY A 500 34.88 -25.88 -16.70
C GLY A 500 35.06 -25.42 -15.26
N ARG A 501 34.81 -24.14 -14.98
CA ARG A 501 35.12 -23.50 -13.69
C ARG A 501 34.38 -24.08 -12.47
N LEU A 502 33.20 -24.67 -12.67
CA LEU A 502 32.44 -25.35 -11.60
C LEU A 502 32.70 -26.88 -11.54
N LYS A 503 33.65 -27.41 -12.33
CA LYS A 503 34.01 -28.84 -12.31
C LYS A 503 34.55 -29.24 -10.93
N GLY A 504 34.08 -30.37 -10.40
CA GLY A 504 34.41 -30.81 -9.04
C GLY A 504 33.58 -30.16 -7.92
N LYS A 505 32.78 -29.11 -8.21
CA LYS A 505 31.70 -28.65 -7.31
C LYS A 505 30.40 -29.42 -7.61
N THR A 506 29.53 -29.55 -6.61
CA THR A 506 28.24 -30.23 -6.76
C THR A 506 27.29 -29.35 -7.55
N ARG A 507 26.75 -29.82 -8.67
CA ARG A 507 25.97 -29.00 -9.61
C ARG A 507 24.61 -29.63 -9.88
N LEU A 508 23.53 -28.89 -9.60
CA LEU A 508 22.16 -29.25 -9.91
C LEU A 508 21.60 -28.29 -10.96
N LEU A 509 21.58 -28.72 -12.22
CA LEU A 509 21.10 -27.93 -13.36
C LEU A 509 19.68 -28.37 -13.75
N MET A 510 18.69 -27.55 -13.42
CA MET A 510 17.33 -27.69 -13.95
C MET A 510 17.29 -27.00 -15.32
N THR A 511 16.88 -27.70 -16.39
CA THR A 511 16.71 -27.05 -17.70
C THR A 511 15.66 -27.77 -18.56
N ASN A 512 15.23 -27.09 -19.63
CA ASN A 512 14.45 -27.67 -20.71
C ASN A 512 15.32 -28.03 -21.94
N GLN A 513 16.61 -27.65 -21.96
CA GLN A 513 17.51 -27.89 -23.10
C GLN A 513 18.13 -29.29 -23.06
N LEU A 514 17.82 -30.12 -24.07
CA LEU A 514 18.32 -31.50 -24.17
C LEU A 514 19.79 -31.60 -24.60
N GLN A 515 20.35 -30.56 -25.23
CA GLN A 515 21.66 -30.59 -25.90
C GLN A 515 22.88 -30.83 -24.98
N PHE A 516 22.69 -30.80 -23.66
CA PHE A 516 23.76 -30.96 -22.67
C PHE A 516 23.69 -32.28 -21.86
N LEU A 517 22.65 -33.11 -22.08
CA LEU A 517 22.40 -34.29 -21.26
C LEU A 517 23.51 -35.35 -21.30
N GLU A 518 24.27 -35.41 -22.41
CA GLU A 518 25.35 -36.38 -22.59
C GLU A 518 26.58 -36.09 -21.70
N LYS A 519 26.71 -34.85 -21.20
CA LYS A 519 27.76 -34.44 -20.25
C LYS A 519 27.33 -34.61 -18.77
N ALA A 520 26.08 -34.95 -18.48
CA ALA A 520 25.59 -35.09 -17.12
C ALA A 520 26.00 -36.44 -16.50
N ASN A 521 26.50 -36.44 -15.26
CA ASN A 521 26.78 -37.67 -14.53
C ASN A 521 25.48 -38.38 -14.09
N ASN A 522 24.39 -37.63 -13.93
CA ASN A 522 23.09 -38.12 -13.50
C ASN A 522 21.98 -37.25 -14.12
N VAL A 523 20.90 -37.87 -14.59
CA VAL A 523 19.75 -37.22 -15.22
C VAL A 523 18.47 -37.66 -14.49
N ILE A 524 17.61 -36.70 -14.15
CA ILE A 524 16.41 -36.91 -13.35
C ILE A 524 15.18 -36.41 -14.10
N LEU A 525 14.22 -37.32 -14.36
CA LEU A 525 12.97 -37.01 -15.04
C LEU A 525 11.86 -36.68 -14.04
N LEU A 526 11.53 -35.40 -13.92
CA LEU A 526 10.48 -34.87 -13.05
C LEU A 526 9.16 -34.63 -13.81
N LYS A 527 8.06 -35.24 -13.37
CA LYS A 527 6.72 -35.10 -13.95
C LYS A 527 5.67 -34.93 -12.86
N SER A 528 4.87 -33.87 -12.94
CA SER A 528 3.73 -33.62 -12.01
C SER A 528 4.13 -33.71 -10.53
N GLY A 529 5.26 -33.10 -10.15
CA GLY A 529 5.75 -33.08 -8.78
C GLY A 529 6.31 -34.42 -8.26
N ARG A 530 6.65 -35.36 -9.15
CA ARG A 530 7.24 -36.66 -8.82
C ARG A 530 8.44 -36.96 -9.71
N ILE A 531 9.47 -37.59 -9.15
CA ILE A 531 10.55 -38.21 -9.94
C ILE A 531 10.01 -39.51 -10.54
N ILE A 532 10.25 -39.73 -11.83
CA ILE A 532 9.85 -40.95 -12.55
C ILE A 532 11.04 -41.87 -12.80
N ALA A 533 12.20 -41.29 -13.13
CA ALA A 533 13.42 -42.03 -13.42
C ALA A 533 14.64 -41.18 -13.06
N GLN A 534 15.72 -41.87 -12.70
CA GLN A 534 17.02 -41.33 -12.35
C GLN A 534 18.10 -42.30 -12.86
N GLY A 535 19.20 -41.76 -13.39
CA GLY A 535 20.32 -42.53 -13.96
C GLY A 535 21.10 -41.73 -14.99
N THR A 536 22.12 -42.32 -15.60
CA THR A 536 22.82 -41.71 -16.74
C THR A 536 21.92 -41.62 -17.97
N TYR A 537 22.25 -40.74 -18.91
CA TYR A 537 21.52 -40.62 -20.18
C TYR A 537 21.46 -41.95 -20.96
N ALA A 538 22.55 -42.73 -20.93
CA ALA A 538 22.62 -44.05 -21.58
C ALA A 538 21.67 -45.07 -20.93
N GLU A 539 21.64 -45.15 -19.59
CA GLU A 539 20.75 -46.07 -18.86
C GLU A 539 19.27 -45.73 -19.08
N LEU A 540 18.90 -44.44 -19.02
CA LEU A 540 17.51 -44.00 -19.25
C LEU A 540 17.04 -44.31 -20.67
N ASN A 541 17.92 -44.15 -21.67
CA ASN A 541 17.63 -44.49 -23.06
C ASN A 541 17.53 -46.03 -23.25
N ALA A 542 18.41 -46.80 -22.61
CA ALA A 542 18.36 -48.27 -22.61
C ALA A 542 17.10 -48.84 -21.92
N GLN A 543 16.57 -48.14 -20.92
CA GLN A 543 15.26 -48.42 -20.30
C GLN A 543 14.06 -48.05 -21.21
N GLY A 544 14.30 -47.54 -22.42
CA GLY A 544 13.27 -47.10 -23.37
C GLY A 544 12.60 -45.77 -23.00
N ILE A 545 13.15 -45.03 -22.03
CA ILE A 545 12.59 -43.76 -21.54
C ILE A 545 13.05 -42.64 -22.46
N ASP A 546 12.41 -42.52 -23.63
CA ASP A 546 12.69 -41.45 -24.59
C ASP A 546 12.37 -40.06 -24.00
N LEU A 547 13.42 -39.41 -23.50
CA LEU A 547 13.38 -38.11 -22.85
C LEU A 547 12.87 -37.00 -23.80
N SER A 548 13.13 -37.12 -25.11
CA SER A 548 12.64 -36.16 -26.11
C SER A 548 11.11 -36.18 -26.19
N LYS A 549 10.50 -37.37 -26.16
CA LYS A 549 9.03 -37.53 -26.15
C LYS A 549 8.40 -36.87 -24.91
N TYR A 550 9.06 -36.86 -23.74
CA TYR A 550 8.51 -36.22 -22.55
C TYR A 550 8.44 -34.68 -22.60
N ILE A 551 9.30 -34.03 -23.40
CA ILE A 551 9.23 -32.59 -23.65
C ILE A 551 8.33 -32.29 -24.86
N ILE A 552 8.57 -32.97 -26.00
CA ILE A 552 7.91 -32.69 -27.29
C ILE A 552 6.40 -33.01 -27.27
N LYS A 553 5.96 -34.04 -26.52
CA LYS A 553 4.55 -34.44 -26.47
C LYS A 553 3.62 -33.38 -25.86
N ASN A 554 4.18 -32.42 -25.10
CA ASN A 554 3.44 -31.25 -24.62
C ASN A 554 3.57 -30.04 -25.56
N MET A 555 4.70 -29.85 -26.25
CA MET A 555 4.79 -28.83 -27.33
C MET A 555 3.76 -29.11 -28.44
N LYS A 556 3.64 -30.36 -28.90
CA LYS A 556 2.61 -30.78 -29.87
C LYS A 556 1.16 -30.70 -29.34
N LYS A 557 0.97 -30.37 -28.06
CA LYS A 557 -0.36 -30.06 -27.48
C LYS A 557 -0.66 -28.56 -27.42
N LYS A 558 0.36 -27.69 -27.49
CA LYS A 558 0.21 -26.24 -27.72
C LYS A 558 0.09 -25.91 -29.22
N LYS A 559 0.94 -26.51 -30.05
CA LYS A 559 0.97 -26.33 -31.52
C LYS A 559 -0.27 -26.84 -32.29
N LYS A 560 -1.38 -27.10 -31.60
CA LYS A 560 -2.68 -27.46 -32.22
C LYS A 560 -3.69 -26.32 -32.25
N GLU A 561 -3.33 -25.15 -31.72
CA GLU A 561 -4.20 -23.95 -31.71
C GLU A 561 -3.53 -22.72 -32.37
N GLU A 562 -2.23 -22.79 -32.70
CA GLU A 562 -1.44 -21.72 -33.32
C GLU A 562 -0.52 -22.30 -34.43
N ASP A 563 -1.05 -22.47 -35.65
CA ASP A 563 -0.29 -22.79 -36.87
C ASP A 563 -1.06 -22.31 -38.13
N ILE A 564 -0.93 -21.00 -38.46
CA ILE A 564 -1.25 -20.41 -39.77
C ILE A 564 -0.15 -19.38 -40.11
N ASN A 565 0.42 -19.48 -41.31
CA ASN A 565 1.41 -18.58 -41.95
C ASN A 565 2.55 -18.03 -41.07
N ILE A 566 3.67 -18.75 -41.06
CA ILE A 566 5.01 -18.21 -40.71
C ILE A 566 6.06 -18.50 -41.83
N ASP A 567 5.81 -19.50 -42.70
CA ASP A 567 6.78 -19.97 -43.69
C ASP A 567 6.92 -19.10 -44.96
N GLU A 568 6.00 -18.16 -45.21
CA GLU A 568 6.07 -17.24 -46.37
C GLU A 568 6.84 -15.95 -46.03
N GLU A 569 6.60 -15.37 -44.85
CA GLU A 569 7.20 -14.09 -44.43
C GLU A 569 8.72 -14.19 -44.25
N ASN A 570 9.20 -15.32 -43.71
CA ASN A 570 10.64 -15.57 -43.51
C ASN A 570 11.44 -15.68 -44.82
N LYS A 571 10.82 -15.96 -45.97
CA LYS A 571 11.53 -15.94 -47.26
C LYS A 571 11.82 -14.52 -47.73
N ILE A 572 10.83 -13.64 -47.61
CA ILE A 572 10.90 -12.24 -48.06
C ILE A 572 11.99 -11.48 -47.29
N ILE A 573 12.10 -11.72 -45.98
CA ILE A 573 13.14 -11.12 -45.12
C ILE A 573 14.55 -11.57 -45.57
N ASN A 574 14.75 -12.86 -45.84
CA ASN A 574 16.04 -13.39 -46.29
C ASN A 574 16.42 -12.90 -47.70
N GLU A 575 15.48 -12.65 -48.60
CA GLU A 575 15.79 -12.04 -49.91
C GLU A 575 16.17 -10.55 -49.78
N LEU A 576 15.60 -9.82 -48.81
CA LEU A 576 15.94 -8.42 -48.55
C LEU A 576 17.30 -8.25 -47.85
N GLU A 577 17.64 -9.07 -46.85
CA GLU A 577 18.97 -8.99 -46.19
C GLU A 577 20.10 -9.26 -47.19
N ASN A 578 19.95 -10.25 -48.09
CA ASN A 578 20.97 -10.56 -49.09
C ASN A 578 21.17 -9.47 -50.17
N GLN A 579 20.20 -8.56 -50.37
CA GLN A 579 20.36 -7.41 -51.27
C GLN A 579 21.10 -6.23 -50.61
N ILE A 580 21.00 -6.07 -49.29
CA ILE A 580 21.63 -4.95 -48.56
C ILE A 580 23.14 -5.17 -48.38
N ILE A 581 23.61 -6.42 -48.45
CA ILE A 581 25.00 -6.81 -48.14
C ILE A 581 25.99 -6.56 -49.31
N GLN A 582 25.54 -6.14 -50.50
CA GLN A 582 26.42 -5.95 -51.67
C GLN A 582 26.78 -4.50 -52.04
N GLU A 583 26.23 -3.47 -51.39
CA GLU A 583 26.63 -2.07 -51.59
C GLU A 583 26.97 -1.39 -50.26
N GLY A 584 28.21 -1.55 -49.76
CA GLY A 584 28.57 -0.96 -48.47
C GLY A 584 30.04 -0.87 -48.04
N ASP A 585 30.98 -1.61 -48.63
CA ASP A 585 32.31 -1.77 -48.00
C ASP A 585 33.51 -1.75 -48.98
N GLU A 586 33.91 -0.54 -49.42
CA GLU A 586 35.25 -0.33 -50.03
C GLU A 586 35.86 1.08 -49.84
N GLN A 587 35.31 1.96 -48.99
CA GLN A 587 35.79 3.37 -48.87
C GLN A 587 36.06 3.92 -47.46
N VAL A 588 35.82 3.18 -46.36
CA VAL A 588 36.03 3.72 -44.99
C VAL A 588 37.37 3.27 -44.36
N LEU A 589 37.98 2.20 -44.87
CA LEU A 589 39.10 1.50 -44.21
C LEU A 589 40.50 2.14 -44.43
N GLN A 590 40.65 3.45 -44.25
CA GLN A 590 41.98 4.10 -44.37
C GLN A 590 42.25 5.36 -43.53
N GLN A 591 41.38 5.76 -42.58
CA GLN A 591 41.57 6.98 -41.78
C GLN A 591 41.47 6.83 -40.24
N GLN A 592 41.38 5.62 -39.67
CA GLN A 592 41.11 5.41 -38.23
C GLN A 592 42.27 4.82 -37.41
N GLN A 593 43.54 5.01 -37.83
CA GLN A 593 44.71 4.41 -37.15
C GLN A 593 45.65 5.39 -36.42
N GLN A 594 45.27 6.67 -36.23
CA GLN A 594 46.11 7.66 -35.51
C GLN A 594 45.37 8.49 -34.45
N SER A 595 44.22 8.03 -33.93
CA SER A 595 43.41 8.79 -32.94
C SER A 595 42.90 7.96 -31.75
N ASN A 596 43.53 6.81 -31.47
CA ASN A 596 43.03 5.82 -30.51
C ASN A 596 43.73 5.77 -29.13
N GLU A 597 44.85 6.47 -28.92
CA GLU A 597 45.56 6.43 -27.63
C GLU A 597 45.11 7.57 -26.70
N GLU A 598 45.13 8.84 -27.12
CA GLU A 598 44.64 9.99 -26.34
C GLU A 598 43.12 9.96 -26.04
N ARG A 599 42.38 8.98 -26.59
CA ARG A 599 40.93 8.87 -26.48
C ARG A 599 40.43 7.90 -25.40
N LYS A 600 41.31 7.25 -24.64
CA LYS A 600 40.93 6.42 -23.48
C LYS A 600 40.65 7.27 -22.24
N ASP A 601 41.66 7.99 -21.74
CA ASP A 601 41.60 8.67 -20.45
C ASP A 601 40.44 9.69 -20.33
N LEU A 602 40.12 10.38 -21.43
CA LEU A 602 38.98 11.30 -21.54
C LEU A 602 37.61 10.58 -21.64
N LYS A 603 37.58 9.35 -22.18
CA LYS A 603 36.38 8.51 -22.14
C LYS A 603 36.14 8.00 -20.73
N ASP A 604 37.15 7.51 -20.03
CA ASP A 604 36.96 6.89 -18.71
C ASP A 604 36.44 7.93 -17.68
N ALA A 605 37.01 9.15 -17.67
CA ALA A 605 36.51 10.24 -16.83
C ALA A 605 35.04 10.63 -17.12
N SER A 606 34.66 10.71 -18.40
CA SER A 606 33.29 11.07 -18.80
C SER A 606 32.28 9.92 -18.65
N ALA A 607 32.72 8.67 -18.84
CA ALA A 607 31.97 7.46 -18.60
C ALA A 607 31.66 7.27 -17.11
N ILE A 608 32.64 7.49 -16.22
CA ILE A 608 32.44 7.45 -14.76
C ILE A 608 31.39 8.50 -14.32
N GLN A 609 31.33 9.66 -15.00
CA GLN A 609 30.33 10.69 -14.72
C GLN A 609 28.94 10.33 -15.29
N ALA A 610 28.86 9.79 -16.51
CA ALA A 610 27.61 9.34 -17.12
C ALA A 610 27.01 8.10 -16.42
N GLY A 611 27.85 7.15 -16.01
CA GLY A 611 27.46 5.93 -15.29
C GLY A 611 26.84 6.20 -13.92
N LYS A 612 27.18 7.34 -13.29
CA LYS A 612 26.52 7.84 -12.07
C LYS A 612 25.17 8.54 -12.34
N GLN A 613 24.93 9.06 -13.55
CA GLN A 613 23.81 9.99 -13.82
C GLN A 613 22.48 9.34 -14.23
N ILE A 614 22.43 8.02 -14.49
CA ILE A 614 21.18 7.34 -14.90
C ILE A 614 20.08 7.44 -13.82
N HIS A 615 20.46 7.61 -12.56
CA HIS A 615 19.57 8.05 -11.50
C HIS A 615 19.95 9.48 -11.09
N THR A 616 19.19 10.46 -11.59
CA THR A 616 19.11 11.77 -10.94
C THR A 616 18.70 11.58 -9.49
N GLU A 617 19.52 12.04 -8.54
CA GLU A 617 19.11 12.12 -7.14
C GLU A 617 18.01 13.20 -6.97
N GLU A 618 17.28 13.17 -5.87
CA GLU A 618 16.24 14.18 -5.62
C GLU A 618 16.90 15.49 -5.15
N GLU A 619 17.09 16.42 -6.09
CA GLU A 619 17.49 17.80 -5.77
C GLU A 619 16.39 18.46 -4.92
N PHE A 620 16.54 18.40 -3.61
CA PHE A 620 15.66 19.09 -2.67
C PHE A 620 15.85 20.61 -2.80
N GLU A 621 14.87 21.29 -3.42
CA GLU A 621 14.74 22.74 -3.38
C GLU A 621 14.71 23.21 -1.92
N THR A 622 15.86 23.64 -1.40
CA THR A 622 16.05 24.08 0.00
C THR A 622 15.59 25.52 0.23
N GLN A 623 14.83 26.08 -0.72
CA GLN A 623 14.30 27.44 -0.68
C GLN A 623 12.87 27.47 -0.13
N SER A 624 12.41 28.66 0.25
CA SER A 624 11.04 28.86 0.73
C SER A 624 10.01 28.68 -0.38
N VAL A 625 8.92 27.97 -0.09
CA VAL A 625 7.83 27.71 -1.05
C VAL A 625 7.25 29.05 -1.56
N PRO A 626 7.27 29.31 -2.88
CA PRO A 626 6.82 30.60 -3.42
C PRO A 626 5.30 30.75 -3.36
N TRP A 627 4.83 32.00 -3.16
CA TRP A 627 3.41 32.37 -3.05
C TRP A 627 2.53 31.90 -4.22
N SER A 628 3.11 31.69 -5.41
CA SER A 628 2.45 31.10 -6.56
C SER A 628 1.85 29.72 -6.27
N GLN A 629 2.50 28.89 -5.45
CA GLN A 629 2.01 27.55 -5.10
C GLN A 629 0.84 27.61 -4.12
N TYR A 630 0.89 28.49 -3.11
CA TYR A 630 -0.22 28.75 -2.20
C TYR A 630 -1.46 29.25 -2.96
N TRP A 631 -1.27 30.18 -3.90
CA TRP A 631 -2.34 30.66 -4.78
C TRP A 631 -2.86 29.55 -5.72
N GLY A 632 -1.97 28.70 -6.25
CA GLY A 632 -2.31 27.53 -7.04
C GLY A 632 -3.20 26.54 -6.29
N PHE A 633 -2.88 26.23 -5.03
CA PHE A 633 -3.71 25.38 -4.17
C PHE A 633 -5.07 26.04 -3.88
N PHE A 634 -5.10 27.31 -3.48
CA PHE A 634 -6.36 28.06 -3.28
C PHE A 634 -7.26 28.01 -4.53
N CYS A 635 -6.64 28.12 -5.72
CA CYS A 635 -7.33 28.03 -7.01
C CYS A 635 -7.92 26.65 -7.32
N THR A 636 -7.42 25.56 -6.71
CA THR A 636 -8.02 24.21 -6.81
C THR A 636 -9.17 24.01 -5.81
N VAL A 637 -9.00 24.48 -4.57
CA VAL A 637 -10.01 24.41 -3.50
C VAL A 637 -11.27 25.21 -3.87
N ILE A 638 -11.14 26.48 -4.29
CA ILE A 638 -12.28 27.36 -4.58
C ILE A 638 -12.38 27.66 -6.10
N PRO A 639 -13.52 27.36 -6.76
CA PRO A 639 -13.74 27.70 -8.17
C PRO A 639 -13.74 29.22 -8.37
N SER A 640 -13.35 29.68 -9.56
CA SER A 640 -13.15 31.11 -9.88
C SER A 640 -14.28 32.03 -9.40
N PHE A 641 -15.53 31.71 -9.71
CA PHE A 641 -16.72 32.48 -9.31
C PHE A 641 -16.94 32.52 -7.78
N GLY A 642 -16.48 31.52 -7.04
CA GLY A 642 -16.68 31.41 -5.59
C GLY A 642 -15.62 32.13 -4.75
N ARG A 643 -14.50 32.54 -5.36
CA ARG A 643 -13.37 33.18 -4.65
C ARG A 643 -13.74 34.48 -3.91
N PRO A 644 -14.43 35.46 -4.52
CA PRO A 644 -14.82 36.67 -3.78
C PRO A 644 -15.80 36.38 -2.65
N LEU A 645 -16.72 35.42 -2.83
CA LEU A 645 -17.67 35.01 -1.78
C LEU A 645 -16.96 34.30 -0.62
N TYR A 646 -15.95 33.47 -0.89
CA TYR A 646 -15.13 32.85 0.15
C TYR A 646 -14.28 33.88 0.90
N ALA A 647 -13.65 34.83 0.18
CA ALA A 647 -12.89 35.92 0.80
C ALA A 647 -13.79 36.78 1.71
N LEU A 648 -15.00 37.12 1.25
CA LEU A 648 -16.00 37.82 2.06
C LEU A 648 -16.40 37.01 3.30
N LEU A 649 -16.62 35.70 3.18
CA LEU A 649 -16.95 34.84 4.33
C LEU A 649 -15.83 34.83 5.39
N ILE A 650 -14.56 34.78 4.99
CA ILE A 650 -13.41 34.86 5.92
C ILE A 650 -13.34 36.24 6.58
N VAL A 651 -13.44 37.33 5.80
CA VAL A 651 -13.40 38.69 6.35
C VAL A 651 -14.56 38.95 7.33
N VAL A 652 -15.78 38.51 6.99
CA VAL A 652 -16.93 38.60 7.89
C VAL A 652 -16.72 37.76 9.16
N LEU A 653 -16.18 36.54 9.05
CA LEU A 653 -15.83 35.72 10.21
C LEU A 653 -14.89 36.48 11.15
N GLU A 654 -13.77 37.01 10.66
CA GLU A 654 -12.80 37.72 11.51
C GLU A 654 -13.35 39.02 12.09
N ILE A 655 -14.17 39.78 11.35
CA ILE A 655 -14.89 40.94 11.89
C ILE A 655 -15.79 40.54 13.06
N PHE A 656 -16.51 39.41 12.99
CA PHE A 656 -17.28 38.89 14.12
C PHE A 656 -16.38 38.39 15.27
N GLN A 657 -15.24 37.76 14.99
CA GLN A 657 -14.32 37.29 16.04
C GLN A 657 -13.70 38.46 16.82
N VAL A 658 -13.15 39.46 16.13
CA VAL A 658 -12.57 40.68 16.72
C VAL A 658 -13.65 41.53 17.37
N GLY A 659 -14.80 41.69 16.71
CA GLY A 659 -15.93 42.48 17.20
C GLY A 659 -16.50 41.97 18.53
N GLN A 660 -16.57 40.65 18.74
CA GLN A 660 -16.98 40.07 20.03
C GLN A 660 -15.99 40.38 21.17
N ASN A 661 -14.68 40.26 20.89
CA ASN A 661 -13.64 40.56 21.88
C ASN A 661 -13.65 42.05 22.27
N TRP A 662 -13.89 42.95 21.30
CA TRP A 662 -14.08 44.37 21.53
C TRP A 662 -15.37 44.69 22.30
N TRP A 663 -16.50 44.08 21.90
CA TRP A 663 -17.80 44.30 22.53
C TRP A 663 -17.83 43.89 24.01
N LEU A 664 -17.07 42.85 24.38
CA LEU A 664 -16.88 42.42 25.76
C LEU A 664 -16.33 43.55 26.68
N GLY A 665 -15.56 44.49 26.12
CA GLY A 665 -15.13 45.72 26.81
C GLY A 665 -16.24 46.76 26.97
N ILE A 666 -17.18 46.83 26.03
CA ILE A 666 -18.31 47.80 26.05
C ILE A 666 -19.35 47.44 27.11
N ILE A 667 -19.50 46.14 27.41
CA ILE A 667 -20.41 45.67 28.48
C ILE A 667 -20.03 46.31 29.82
N GLY A 668 -18.73 46.42 30.15
CA GLY A 668 -18.24 47.08 31.36
C GLY A 668 -18.08 48.59 31.31
N SER A 669 -18.50 49.25 30.22
CA SER A 669 -18.37 50.71 30.05
C SER A 669 -19.72 51.43 30.08
N ASN A 670 -19.83 52.42 30.96
CA ASN A 670 -20.99 53.31 31.03
C ASN A 670 -20.86 54.52 30.09
N THR A 671 -19.64 54.86 29.65
CA THR A 671 -19.36 56.00 28.75
C THR A 671 -19.49 55.62 27.28
N ILE A 672 -19.17 54.37 26.92
CA ILE A 672 -19.27 53.87 25.54
C ILE A 672 -20.69 53.34 25.31
N ILE A 673 -21.41 54.00 24.39
CA ILE A 673 -22.81 53.73 24.04
C ILE A 673 -23.72 53.76 25.30
N PRO A 674 -24.01 54.94 25.87
CA PRO A 674 -24.85 55.08 27.07
C PRO A 674 -26.35 54.87 26.79
N GLN A 675 -26.79 54.88 25.53
CA GLN A 675 -28.19 54.69 25.14
C GLN A 675 -28.68 53.23 25.22
N VAL A 676 -27.77 52.26 25.30
CA VAL A 676 -28.11 50.83 25.35
C VAL A 676 -27.94 50.33 26.78
N SER A 677 -29.01 49.80 27.38
CA SER A 677 -28.97 49.31 28.75
C SER A 677 -28.06 48.08 28.89
N TYR A 678 -27.55 47.87 30.11
CA TYR A 678 -26.62 46.80 30.45
C TYR A 678 -27.09 45.40 30.01
N GLY A 679 -28.37 45.07 30.25
CA GLY A 679 -28.96 43.80 29.78
C GLY A 679 -29.00 43.67 28.26
N TRP A 680 -29.28 44.75 27.52
CA TRP A 680 -29.21 44.75 26.05
C TRP A 680 -27.77 44.60 25.54
N LYS A 681 -26.76 45.19 26.21
CA LYS A 681 -25.34 44.97 25.88
C LYS A 681 -24.95 43.49 25.99
N ILE A 682 -25.44 42.80 27.02
CA ILE A 682 -25.24 41.35 27.22
C ILE A 682 -26.02 40.54 26.17
N GLY A 683 -27.26 40.90 25.86
CA GLY A 683 -28.07 40.23 24.83
C GLY A 683 -27.46 40.30 23.42
N ILE A 684 -26.92 41.45 23.04
CA ILE A 684 -26.23 41.65 21.75
C ILE A 684 -24.96 40.77 21.66
N TYR A 685 -24.22 40.61 22.76
CA TYR A 685 -23.05 39.72 22.82
C TYR A 685 -23.43 38.26 22.56
N ALA A 686 -24.46 37.75 23.23
CA ALA A 686 -24.96 36.39 23.03
C ALA A 686 -25.48 36.15 21.60
N LEU A 687 -26.20 37.12 21.02
CA LEU A 687 -26.66 37.04 19.63
C LEU A 687 -25.50 37.03 18.63
N ALA A 688 -24.47 37.85 18.84
CA ALA A 688 -23.27 37.87 17.99
C ALA A 688 -22.52 36.53 18.02
N ILE A 689 -22.55 35.80 19.13
CA ILE A 689 -21.94 34.46 19.27
C ILE A 689 -22.75 33.42 18.49
N LEU A 690 -24.08 33.43 18.60
CA LEU A 690 -24.95 32.56 17.78
C LEU A 690 -24.70 32.75 16.28
N ILE A 691 -24.56 34.00 15.82
CA ILE A 691 -24.24 34.34 14.43
C ILE A 691 -22.86 33.80 14.03
N LEU A 692 -21.83 33.94 14.88
CA LEU A 692 -20.50 33.38 14.60
C LEU A 692 -20.52 31.85 14.50
N VAL A 693 -21.24 31.15 15.37
CA VAL A 693 -21.37 29.68 15.28
C VAL A 693 -22.04 29.27 13.95
N LEU A 694 -23.07 29.99 13.50
CA LEU A 694 -23.71 29.74 12.19
C LEU A 694 -22.74 29.99 11.02
N LEU A 695 -21.95 31.08 11.05
CA LEU A 695 -20.93 31.37 10.03
C LEU A 695 -19.82 30.30 10.01
N LEU A 696 -19.39 29.81 11.17
CA LEU A 696 -18.42 28.72 11.29
C LEU A 696 -18.96 27.38 10.74
N LEU A 697 -20.25 27.09 10.93
CA LEU A 697 -20.92 25.93 10.32
C LEU A 697 -21.00 26.04 8.78
N ILE A 698 -21.28 27.24 8.25
CA ILE A 698 -21.24 27.51 6.80
C ILE A 698 -19.81 27.29 6.26
N HIS A 699 -18.79 27.81 6.96
CA HIS A 699 -17.39 27.60 6.61
C HIS A 699 -17.02 26.10 6.62
N ALA A 700 -17.47 25.32 7.60
CA ALA A 700 -17.22 23.87 7.67
C ALA A 700 -17.78 23.10 6.45
N ILE A 701 -18.94 23.50 5.93
CA ILE A 701 -19.53 22.93 4.71
C ILE A 701 -18.70 23.30 3.47
N VAL A 702 -18.36 24.59 3.33
CA VAL A 702 -17.56 25.07 2.18
C VAL A 702 -16.17 24.45 2.17
N ALA A 703 -15.54 24.29 3.33
CA ALA A 703 -14.27 23.60 3.53
C ALA A 703 -14.30 22.14 3.02
N ALA A 704 -15.32 21.37 3.42
CA ALA A 704 -15.46 19.98 3.02
C ALA A 704 -15.65 19.82 1.50
N PHE A 705 -16.49 20.65 0.87
CA PHE A 705 -16.65 20.67 -0.59
C PHE A 705 -15.37 21.13 -1.31
N GLY A 706 -14.68 22.14 -0.78
CA GLY A 706 -13.43 22.65 -1.34
C GLY A 706 -12.31 21.62 -1.31
N GLN A 707 -12.13 20.90 -0.20
CA GLN A 707 -11.11 19.85 -0.09
C GLN A 707 -11.41 18.67 -1.01
N LYS A 708 -12.66 18.19 -1.06
CA LYS A 708 -13.11 17.18 -2.03
C LYS A 708 -12.79 17.56 -3.48
N ARG A 709 -13.01 18.83 -3.83
CA ARG A 709 -12.71 19.39 -5.16
C ARG A 709 -11.20 19.43 -5.42
N SER A 710 -10.42 19.91 -4.45
CA SER A 710 -8.96 19.99 -4.54
C SER A 710 -8.34 18.61 -4.80
N ASN A 711 -8.73 17.62 -3.98
CA ASN A 711 -8.24 16.25 -4.03
C ASN A 711 -8.56 15.55 -5.36
N TRP A 712 -9.70 15.86 -5.98
CA TRP A 712 -10.04 15.38 -7.33
C TRP A 712 -9.17 16.04 -8.42
N ILE A 713 -8.99 17.36 -8.37
CA ILE A 713 -8.25 18.11 -9.38
C ILE A 713 -6.74 17.78 -9.34
N ILE A 714 -6.14 17.73 -8.16
CA ILE A 714 -4.70 17.44 -7.99
C ILE A 714 -4.38 16.03 -8.46
N HIS A 715 -5.13 15.03 -8.00
CA HIS A 715 -4.96 13.63 -8.42
C HIS A 715 -5.12 13.46 -9.93
N ASN A 716 -6.19 14.00 -10.53
CA ASN A 716 -6.46 13.75 -11.95
C ASN A 716 -5.46 14.47 -12.87
N ARG A 717 -4.93 15.65 -12.47
CA ARG A 717 -3.81 16.29 -13.18
C ARG A 717 -2.55 15.44 -13.09
N LEU A 718 -2.15 15.05 -11.88
CA LEU A 718 -0.96 14.23 -11.64
C LEU A 718 -1.01 12.91 -12.42
N LEU A 719 -2.15 12.21 -12.39
CA LEU A 719 -2.37 10.97 -13.13
C LEU A 719 -2.32 11.18 -14.65
N ASP A 720 -3.01 12.21 -15.18
CA ASP A 720 -3.02 12.51 -16.60
C ASP A 720 -1.62 12.88 -17.12
N THR A 721 -0.85 13.66 -16.37
CA THR A 721 0.55 13.98 -16.69
C THR A 721 1.42 12.73 -16.68
N ILE A 722 1.39 11.92 -15.63
CA ILE A 722 2.22 10.69 -15.53
C ILE A 722 1.87 9.71 -16.66
N MET A 723 0.59 9.47 -16.94
CA MET A 723 0.18 8.54 -17.99
C MET A 723 0.57 9.05 -19.40
N LYS A 724 0.68 10.37 -19.61
CA LYS A 724 1.15 10.99 -20.86
C LYS A 724 2.68 11.08 -20.99
N SER A 725 3.43 10.92 -19.91
CA SER A 725 4.90 10.89 -19.97
C SER A 725 5.41 9.80 -20.93
N PRO A 726 6.53 10.01 -21.64
CA PRO A 726 7.13 9.01 -22.51
C PRO A 726 7.65 7.80 -21.72
N SER A 727 7.80 6.64 -22.35
CA SER A 727 8.32 5.43 -21.68
C SER A 727 9.69 5.65 -21.03
N SER A 728 10.56 6.48 -21.64
CA SER A 728 11.87 6.85 -21.10
C SER A 728 11.83 7.49 -19.72
N PHE A 729 10.75 8.21 -19.36
CA PHE A 729 10.57 8.77 -18.00
C PHE A 729 10.47 7.66 -16.94
N PHE A 730 9.85 6.52 -17.28
CA PHE A 730 9.71 5.36 -16.39
C PHE A 730 10.96 4.46 -16.39
N ASP A 731 11.77 4.52 -17.45
CA ASP A 731 13.03 3.80 -17.52
C ASP A 731 14.15 4.55 -16.75
N THR A 732 14.10 5.88 -16.63
CA THR A 732 15.06 6.68 -15.83
C THR A 732 14.62 6.95 -14.39
N THR A 733 13.33 7.19 -14.14
CA THR A 733 12.82 7.57 -12.80
C THR A 733 12.48 6.31 -11.99
N PRO A 734 13.10 6.06 -10.82
CA PRO A 734 12.81 4.88 -10.00
C PRO A 734 11.33 4.76 -9.64
N MET A 735 10.77 3.56 -9.77
CA MET A 735 9.33 3.31 -9.70
C MET A 735 8.79 3.59 -8.30
N GLY A 736 9.60 3.34 -7.27
CA GLY A 736 9.30 3.72 -5.88
C GLY A 736 9.03 5.22 -5.69
N ARG A 737 9.69 6.12 -6.44
CA ARG A 737 9.43 7.57 -6.37
C ARG A 737 8.06 7.92 -6.94
N ILE A 738 7.76 7.43 -8.14
CA ILE A 738 6.47 7.63 -8.82
C ILE A 738 5.33 7.09 -7.95
N LEU A 739 5.52 5.92 -7.34
CA LEU A 739 4.56 5.34 -6.41
C LEU A 739 4.40 6.18 -5.14
N ASN A 740 5.48 6.67 -4.51
CA ASN A 740 5.39 7.55 -3.34
C ASN A 740 4.60 8.84 -3.61
N ARG A 741 4.82 9.52 -4.75
CA ARG A 741 4.03 10.71 -5.13
C ARG A 741 2.54 10.40 -5.24
N LEU A 742 2.19 9.26 -5.85
CA LEU A 742 0.80 8.84 -6.04
C LEU A 742 0.13 8.26 -4.78
N THR A 743 0.89 7.81 -3.78
CA THR A 743 0.37 7.11 -2.59
C THR A 743 0.55 7.91 -1.30
N GLY A 744 1.79 8.11 -0.85
CA GLY A 744 2.14 8.82 0.38
C GLY A 744 1.83 10.31 0.32
N ASP A 745 2.40 11.02 -0.65
CA ASP A 745 2.26 12.49 -0.73
C ASP A 745 0.81 12.89 -0.99
N LEU A 746 0.10 12.16 -1.86
CA LEU A 746 -1.33 12.38 -2.08
C LEU A 746 -2.16 12.13 -0.82
N THR A 747 -1.75 11.21 0.07
CA THR A 747 -2.43 11.02 1.36
C THR A 747 -2.25 12.22 2.29
N MET A 748 -1.09 12.90 2.23
CA MET A 748 -0.85 14.16 2.95
C MET A 748 -1.67 15.33 2.36
N VAL A 749 -1.77 15.40 1.03
CA VAL A 749 -2.66 16.34 0.32
C VAL A 749 -4.12 16.13 0.74
N ASP A 750 -4.58 14.88 0.76
CA ASP A 750 -5.98 14.53 0.98
C ASP A 750 -6.50 14.80 2.40
N LEU A 751 -5.63 14.65 3.41
CA LEU A 751 -5.99 14.73 4.82
C LEU A 751 -5.49 16.00 5.51
N ASN A 752 -4.25 16.43 5.24
CA ASN A 752 -3.55 17.42 6.06
C ASN A 752 -3.42 18.80 5.40
N LEU A 753 -3.20 18.86 4.08
CA LEU A 753 -2.81 20.10 3.40
C LEU A 753 -3.85 21.24 3.55
N TYR A 754 -5.15 20.96 3.46
CA TYR A 754 -6.18 21.97 3.70
C TYR A 754 -6.16 22.50 5.15
N THR A 755 -5.94 21.62 6.12
CA THR A 755 -5.89 22.00 7.55
C THR A 755 -4.68 22.90 7.83
N LEU A 756 -3.52 22.58 7.25
CA LEU A 756 -2.32 23.41 7.33
C LEU A 756 -2.51 24.77 6.62
N PHE A 757 -3.07 24.76 5.40
CA PHE A 757 -3.40 25.98 4.65
C PHE A 757 -4.41 26.87 5.40
N SER A 758 -5.43 26.29 6.03
CA SER A 758 -6.38 27.02 6.89
C SER A 758 -5.70 27.61 8.13
N GLY A 759 -4.73 26.91 8.72
CA GLY A 759 -3.91 27.42 9.82
C GLY A 759 -3.09 28.65 9.40
N VAL A 760 -2.36 28.56 8.29
CA VAL A 760 -1.58 29.68 7.73
C VAL A 760 -2.49 30.86 7.37
N LEU A 761 -3.66 30.61 6.78
CA LEU A 761 -4.62 31.67 6.45
C LEU A 761 -5.11 32.42 7.70
N MET A 762 -5.37 31.72 8.81
CA MET A 762 -5.74 32.39 10.07
C MET A 762 -4.58 33.17 10.68
N MET A 763 -3.34 32.65 10.63
CA MET A 763 -2.13 33.34 11.12
C MET A 763 -1.74 34.59 10.32
N ILE A 764 -2.34 34.82 9.15
CA ILE A 764 -2.15 36.03 8.33
C ILE A 764 -3.25 37.06 8.60
N MET A 765 -4.39 36.65 9.15
CA MET A 765 -5.62 37.46 9.23
C MET A 765 -5.96 37.92 10.66
N GLY A 766 -5.25 37.44 11.69
CA GLY A 766 -5.44 37.79 13.10
C GLY A 766 -4.13 37.87 13.88
#